data_AF-A0A0F7TS36-F1
#
_entry.id   AF-A0A0F7TS36-F1
#
_cell.length_a   1.000
_cell.length_b   1.000
_cell.length_c   1.000
_cell.angle_alpha   90.00
_cell.angle_beta   90.00
_cell.angle_gamma   90.00
#
_symmetry.space_group_name_H-M   'P 1'
#
loop_
_entity.id
_entity.type
_entity.pdbx_description
1 polymer ?
#
loop_
_entity_poly.entity_id
_entity_poly.type
_entity_poly.pdbx_seq_one_letter_code
_entity_poly.pdbx_strand_id
1 'polypeptide(L)'
;MTRSTRSGPGASNTRRQEYHSLDNQFSDDDHPSSTPDDVTRTTNRGPGGAMPDPYLDDLFSSGDESSTQDDANVKLLPLNKNVETKTRGKRVQFTPEPSSASAASPIPGDESGEPRNVTKAIEHMLDHERDILSETFNEDLHHSSSHLMFDDEESDDYGIPKHKGVGGPPYKDQKTCWNSGIKSLLHITAWWHVFPLVAVALLVMWLATKGLPWVMGGKPVKEYSPVSWYPTPLGGTNGAWRESYAKAHDLVERMELVEKVNITTGTGWQMGLCVGNTGPAEYVQFPALCLQDGPLGLRFADNITAFPAGITTGATWNRELMFERGFALGKEARAKGVNVILGPAMGPLGMMPAGGRNWEGFGSDPVLQGVAAAQTIRGIQRNGVMATAKHFLMNEQEHYRQANEWGNENAISSNVDDRAIHEVFAWPFAESVRADVASVMCSYQKVNNSYACENSKLINGILKDELGFQGFVQSDWLAQRSGVQSALSGLDMSMPGDGARWTDGDSFWGMRLTQAALNTSVPMERINDMVTRIVAAWYHFRQDSWDQPPPLGKGGPNFSSWTNEKMGGLHPGSEDDDTHEVVNHYVNAQATGSTSLPHSLVARKVAAEGTVLLKNVNGTLPLSRSATGPEGAYRVGIYGEDAGPGEGPNICADRGCNQGTLGSGWGSGAVELPYLVSPWEALQRAWHSETSDVRGFLGNDVALKNLVDQDLCLVFANSDGGEGFLHDDEIFGDRNDLDLQHSGAKLIERVATHCGGGQGKTVVVLHSIGPVVMESWIDLPGVHAVLYANLPGQESGNALADVLFGDVDASGRLPYTIGRSLDDYGPNAKVLYDTRDRQPEITFDQGLFIDYRYFDRNNITPRYEFGFGLSYTTFNISSLLVQPLQEKARLPSERPQNEIEPPQYDTKPPTESSTRFPAGIKALSKYIYPYTRDRAGTKPGSYPYPEGYKKRQHPSDAGGGAGGNPSLYEEMLAVSVQVSNTGQRPGKEVVQIYLSFPERVAEHRGLGQSRESIEFPDRVLRNFTKISLEPGESTTVRMTLSRKDLSYWSVRAQNWVMPIEGTFRIWAGRSSRDLPLVAEF
;
A
#
# COMPACT_ATOMS: atom_id res chain seq x y z
N MET A 1 -36.99 39.19 -44.46
CA MET A 1 -37.49 40.46 -45.05
C MET A 1 -37.99 41.37 -43.92
N THR A 2 -37.97 42.69 -44.15
CA THR A 2 -38.77 43.77 -43.49
C THR A 2 -39.49 43.52 -42.14
N ARG A 3 -39.09 44.31 -41.12
CA ARG A 3 -39.90 45.21 -40.26
C ARG A 3 -41.08 44.60 -39.44
N SER A 4 -41.08 44.71 -38.10
CA SER A 4 -41.57 45.87 -37.28
C SER A 4 -43.04 45.67 -36.83
N THR A 5 -43.54 46.10 -35.65
CA THR A 5 -43.08 47.13 -34.70
C THR A 5 -43.53 46.89 -33.25
N ARG A 6 -42.72 47.36 -32.29
CA ARG A 6 -42.96 47.72 -30.86
C ARG A 6 -44.41 47.90 -30.35
N SER A 7 -44.57 47.63 -29.05
CA SER A 7 -45.00 48.66 -28.07
C SER A 7 -44.46 48.39 -26.65
N GLY A 8 -43.74 49.36 -26.06
CA GLY A 8 -43.53 49.48 -24.61
C GLY A 8 -44.67 50.33 -23.98
N PRO A 9 -44.47 51.11 -22.88
CA PRO A 9 -43.22 51.53 -22.19
C PRO A 9 -43.13 50.89 -20.77
N GLY A 10 -42.17 51.12 -19.85
CA GLY A 10 -41.27 52.24 -19.51
C GLY A 10 -41.23 52.38 -17.97
N ALA A 11 -40.41 53.23 -17.31
CA ALA A 11 -39.30 54.04 -17.78
C ALA A 11 -38.46 54.60 -16.61
N SER A 12 -37.12 54.65 -16.76
CA SER A 12 -36.26 55.81 -16.38
C SER A 12 -36.02 56.11 -14.87
N ASN A 13 -35.03 56.92 -14.42
CA ASN A 13 -33.97 57.66 -15.13
C ASN A 13 -32.81 58.14 -14.21
N THR A 14 -31.56 58.20 -14.73
CA THR A 14 -30.46 59.17 -14.43
C THR A 14 -30.06 59.53 -12.97
N ARG A 15 -28.78 59.68 -12.59
CA ARG A 15 -27.77 60.73 -12.94
C ARG A 15 -26.43 60.37 -12.23
N ARG A 16 -25.27 61.05 -12.35
CA ARG A 16 -24.52 61.85 -13.37
C ARG A 16 -23.31 62.47 -12.61
N GLN A 17 -22.25 62.94 -13.30
CA GLN A 17 -21.17 63.83 -12.80
C GLN A 17 -20.08 63.18 -11.89
N GLU A 18 -18.79 63.60 -11.89
CA GLU A 18 -17.93 64.27 -12.91
C GLU A 18 -16.46 64.40 -12.42
N TYR A 19 -15.49 64.47 -13.37
CA TYR A 19 -14.05 64.84 -13.18
C TYR A 19 -13.21 63.97 -12.20
N HIS A 20 -11.88 63.91 -12.28
CA HIS A 20 -10.88 64.80 -12.91
C HIS A 20 -9.77 64.03 -13.64
N SER A 21 -9.12 64.67 -14.62
CA SER A 21 -7.79 64.30 -15.15
C SER A 21 -6.75 65.37 -14.81
N LEU A 22 -5.46 65.01 -14.92
CA LEU A 22 -4.33 65.93 -15.13
C LEU A 22 -3.10 65.15 -15.67
N ASP A 23 -2.28 65.83 -16.47
CA ASP A 23 -1.12 65.31 -17.24
C ASP A 23 0.20 65.95 -16.79
N ASN A 24 1.29 65.66 -17.54
CA ASN A 24 2.48 66.51 -17.78
C ASN A 24 3.63 66.55 -16.72
N GLN A 25 4.92 66.71 -17.08
CA GLN A 25 5.65 66.55 -18.37
C GLN A 25 7.20 66.58 -18.14
N PHE A 26 7.99 66.79 -19.22
CA PHE A 26 9.43 67.10 -19.31
C PHE A 26 10.41 65.90 -19.21
N SER A 27 11.55 65.79 -19.90
CA SER A 27 12.22 66.39 -21.10
C SER A 27 13.73 66.07 -20.99
N ASP A 28 14.64 66.08 -21.97
CA ASP A 28 14.65 66.12 -23.45
C ASP A 28 16.10 65.72 -23.90
N ASP A 29 16.44 65.88 -25.20
CA ASP A 29 17.80 65.89 -25.80
C ASP A 29 18.57 64.53 -25.86
N ASP A 30 19.31 64.14 -26.91
CA ASP A 30 19.68 64.81 -28.18
C ASP A 30 20.04 63.77 -29.31
N HIS A 31 20.33 64.26 -30.52
CA HIS A 31 20.81 63.53 -31.72
C HIS A 31 22.34 63.74 -31.95
N PRO A 32 23.04 63.36 -33.08
CA PRO A 32 22.61 62.73 -34.36
C PRO A 32 23.53 61.59 -34.96
N SER A 33 22.99 60.93 -36.01
CA SER A 33 23.66 60.46 -37.27
C SER A 33 25.05 59.76 -37.31
N SER A 34 25.13 58.62 -38.02
CA SER A 34 25.88 58.51 -39.31
C SER A 34 25.69 57.16 -40.04
N THR A 35 25.77 57.21 -41.37
CA THR A 35 25.92 56.11 -42.37
C THR A 35 26.92 56.61 -43.45
N PRO A 36 27.28 55.89 -44.55
CA PRO A 36 27.07 54.49 -44.95
C PRO A 36 28.40 53.79 -45.39
N ASP A 37 28.30 52.67 -46.13
CA ASP A 37 29.16 52.14 -47.22
C ASP A 37 29.05 50.58 -47.23
N ASP A 38 28.57 49.82 -48.23
CA ASP A 38 28.42 49.86 -49.71
C ASP A 38 29.51 49.08 -50.50
N VAL A 39 29.17 48.72 -51.75
CA VAL A 39 30.05 48.30 -52.87
C VAL A 39 30.36 46.79 -53.04
N THR A 40 29.41 46.08 -53.70
CA THR A 40 29.62 45.05 -54.77
C THR A 40 30.05 43.59 -54.45
N ARG A 41 29.89 42.57 -55.32
CA ARG A 41 28.91 42.21 -56.41
C ARG A 41 29.33 40.83 -57.02
N THR A 42 28.40 40.13 -57.70
CA THR A 42 28.61 38.93 -58.59
C THR A 42 28.91 37.58 -57.91
N THR A 43 28.56 36.40 -58.43
CA THR A 43 27.45 35.95 -59.32
C THR A 43 27.27 34.41 -59.26
N ASN A 44 26.05 33.93 -59.56
CA ASN A 44 25.71 32.62 -60.18
C ASN A 44 25.75 31.29 -59.38
N ARG A 45 24.55 30.70 -59.27
CA ARG A 45 24.17 29.27 -59.52
C ARG A 45 24.69 28.14 -58.60
N GLY A 46 23.73 27.39 -58.04
CA GLY A 46 23.91 25.98 -57.62
C GLY A 46 23.06 25.63 -56.38
N PRO A 47 22.18 24.60 -56.41
CA PRO A 47 21.32 24.26 -55.28
C PRO A 47 21.82 23.07 -54.46
N GLY A 48 21.49 23.03 -53.16
CA GLY A 48 21.59 21.85 -52.30
C GLY A 48 22.19 22.14 -50.92
N GLY A 49 21.76 21.37 -49.91
CA GLY A 49 22.34 21.36 -48.56
C GLY A 49 21.79 22.43 -47.61
N ALA A 50 20.69 22.11 -46.91
CA ALA A 50 20.46 22.70 -45.59
C ALA A 50 21.35 21.95 -44.58
N MET A 51 22.14 22.67 -43.78
CA MET A 51 22.92 22.05 -42.71
C MET A 51 22.06 21.92 -41.44
N PRO A 52 22.13 20.80 -40.70
CA PRO A 52 21.60 20.70 -39.35
C PRO A 52 22.50 21.42 -38.32
N ASP A 53 21.93 21.73 -37.17
CA ASP A 53 22.56 22.45 -36.05
C ASP A 53 23.25 21.46 -35.08
N PRO A 54 24.57 21.59 -34.78
CA PRO A 54 25.33 20.50 -34.17
C PRO A 54 25.30 20.48 -32.63
N TYR A 55 24.15 20.14 -32.03
CA TYR A 55 24.01 19.93 -30.57
C TYR A 55 23.06 18.77 -30.16
N LEU A 56 23.04 17.67 -30.93
CA LEU A 56 22.31 16.43 -30.58
C LEU A 56 23.09 15.17 -31.00
N ASP A 57 24.28 14.94 -30.43
CA ASP A 57 25.04 13.68 -30.56
C ASP A 57 26.03 13.52 -29.40
N ASP A 58 25.56 13.06 -28.22
CA ASP A 58 26.43 12.50 -27.16
C ASP A 58 25.68 11.62 -26.13
N LEU A 59 24.56 11.00 -26.54
CA LEU A 59 23.77 10.09 -25.68
C LEU A 59 23.26 8.79 -26.35
N PHE A 60 23.56 8.57 -27.63
CA PHE A 60 23.21 7.32 -28.33
C PHE A 60 24.30 6.87 -29.30
N SER A 61 25.08 5.87 -28.90
CA SER A 61 25.79 4.99 -29.83
C SER A 61 26.01 3.63 -29.17
N SER A 62 25.64 2.55 -29.85
CA SER A 62 25.84 1.18 -29.39
C SER A 62 27.20 0.63 -29.87
N GLY A 63 27.78 -0.25 -29.05
CA GLY A 63 28.98 -1.01 -29.41
C GLY A 63 29.11 -2.20 -28.47
N ASP A 64 29.30 -3.40 -29.03
CA ASP A 64 29.39 -4.64 -28.28
C ASP A 64 30.63 -4.68 -27.36
N GLU A 65 30.43 -5.08 -26.10
CA GLU A 65 31.29 -6.12 -25.51
C GLU A 65 30.56 -6.86 -24.38
N SER A 66 30.92 -8.12 -24.15
CA SER A 66 30.22 -9.02 -23.24
C SER A 66 30.85 -9.05 -21.84
N SER A 67 30.07 -8.74 -20.80
CA SER A 67 30.44 -9.04 -19.41
C SER A 67 29.24 -9.51 -18.57
N THR A 68 29.51 -10.34 -17.56
CA THR A 68 28.53 -10.93 -16.65
C THR A 68 27.77 -9.90 -15.83
N GLN A 69 26.51 -10.24 -15.49
CA GLN A 69 25.66 -9.42 -14.64
C GLN A 69 25.93 -9.73 -13.15
N ASP A 70 27.11 -9.36 -12.67
CA ASP A 70 27.51 -9.55 -11.27
C ASP A 70 26.61 -8.74 -10.30
N ASP A 71 26.47 -9.21 -9.06
CA ASP A 71 25.72 -8.53 -7.99
C ASP A 71 26.29 -7.12 -7.72
N ALA A 72 25.65 -6.13 -8.34
CA ALA A 72 26.03 -4.74 -8.23
C ALA A 72 25.69 -4.19 -6.84
N ASN A 73 26.64 -4.32 -5.91
CA ASN A 73 26.77 -3.41 -4.76
C ASN A 73 27.01 -1.99 -5.30
N VAL A 74 25.92 -1.26 -5.61
CA VAL A 74 25.93 -0.04 -6.43
C VAL A 74 26.62 1.11 -5.70
N LYS A 75 27.95 1.22 -5.87
CA LYS A 75 28.76 2.33 -5.39
C LYS A 75 28.04 3.66 -5.61
N LEU A 76 27.77 4.33 -4.49
CA LEU A 76 27.21 5.67 -4.46
C LEU A 76 28.25 6.65 -5.03
N LEU A 77 27.78 7.69 -5.72
CA LEU A 77 28.63 8.59 -6.50
C LEU A 77 29.76 9.22 -5.63
N PRO A 78 31.02 9.21 -6.10
CA PRO A 78 32.13 9.81 -5.37
C PRO A 78 32.16 11.33 -5.58
N LEU A 79 32.06 12.11 -4.50
CA LEU A 79 32.33 13.54 -4.52
C LEU A 79 33.85 13.82 -4.50
N ASN A 80 34.25 14.92 -5.14
CA ASN A 80 35.64 15.34 -5.29
C ASN A 80 36.34 15.54 -3.93
N LYS A 81 37.45 14.82 -3.69
CA LYS A 81 38.35 15.09 -2.57
C LYS A 81 39.36 16.17 -2.95
N ASN A 82 39.30 17.35 -2.33
CA ASN A 82 40.44 18.27 -2.24
C ASN A 82 40.28 19.37 -1.16
N VAL A 83 40.39 18.99 0.12
CA VAL A 83 40.89 19.90 1.18
C VAL A 83 41.77 19.09 2.14
N GLU A 84 43.05 19.46 2.27
CA GLU A 84 43.89 19.01 3.40
C GLU A 84 43.65 19.93 4.62
N THR A 85 43.36 19.36 5.79
CA THR A 85 43.64 20.02 7.07
C THR A 85 44.31 19.04 8.04
N LYS A 86 45.47 19.43 8.55
CA LYS A 86 46.32 18.63 9.46
C LYS A 86 46.15 19.13 10.89
N THR A 87 45.75 18.26 11.83
CA THR A 87 46.00 18.52 13.26
C THR A 87 46.24 17.25 14.06
N ARG A 88 47.28 17.29 14.91
CA ARG A 88 47.44 16.41 16.08
C ARG A 88 46.38 16.84 17.13
N GLY A 89 45.82 16.00 17.99
CA GLY A 89 46.09 14.60 18.29
C GLY A 89 46.73 14.40 19.67
N LYS A 90 46.00 13.75 20.60
CA LYS A 90 46.55 13.11 21.82
C LYS A 90 45.47 12.22 22.47
N ARG A 91 45.83 10.95 22.74
CA ARG A 91 45.05 10.01 23.59
C ARG A 91 45.65 10.04 25.00
N VAL A 92 44.82 10.06 26.03
CA VAL A 92 45.20 9.76 27.42
C VAL A 92 44.19 8.75 27.96
N GLN A 93 44.67 7.75 28.69
CA GLN A 93 43.91 6.57 29.10
C GLN A 93 44.40 6.18 30.50
N PHE A 94 43.51 6.10 31.49
CA PHE A 94 43.85 5.71 32.86
C PHE A 94 42.72 4.94 33.55
N THR A 95 43.02 3.69 33.88
CA THR A 95 42.33 2.74 34.76
C THR A 95 43.38 1.70 35.20
N PRO A 96 43.15 0.79 36.18
CA PRO A 96 42.06 0.69 37.17
C PRO A 96 42.61 0.55 38.62
N GLU A 97 41.85 -0.16 39.48
CA GLU A 97 42.29 -1.10 40.53
C GLU A 97 42.28 -0.67 42.04
N PRO A 98 42.10 -1.62 43.00
CA PRO A 98 40.87 -1.59 43.81
C PRO A 98 41.06 -1.91 45.33
N SER A 99 39.96 -2.13 46.06
CA SER A 99 39.94 -2.80 47.38
C SER A 99 38.61 -3.52 47.66
N SER A 100 38.55 -4.40 48.68
CA SER A 100 37.55 -5.48 48.78
C SER A 100 37.15 -5.90 50.20
N ALA A 101 35.90 -6.37 50.37
CA ALA A 101 35.37 -7.19 51.49
C ALA A 101 35.34 -6.50 52.89
N SER A 102 34.65 -7.00 53.94
CA SER A 102 34.04 -8.32 54.20
C SER A 102 32.76 -8.22 55.08
N ALA A 103 32.23 -9.34 55.60
CA ALA A 103 30.91 -9.44 56.28
C ALA A 103 30.94 -10.18 57.64
N ALA A 104 29.88 -10.02 58.46
CA ALA A 104 29.51 -10.92 59.58
C ALA A 104 28.05 -10.73 60.06
N SER A 105 27.45 -11.79 60.64
CA SER A 105 26.11 -11.87 61.28
C SER A 105 26.29 -12.36 62.76
N PRO A 106 25.36 -13.01 63.54
CA PRO A 106 23.90 -13.30 63.38
C PRO A 106 22.98 -13.31 64.67
N ILE A 107 21.63 -13.33 64.49
CA ILE A 107 20.58 -14.13 65.25
C ILE A 107 20.33 -13.81 66.78
N PRO A 108 19.22 -14.19 67.51
CA PRO A 108 17.88 -14.78 67.19
C PRO A 108 16.63 -13.95 67.68
N GLY A 109 15.38 -14.42 67.43
CA GLY A 109 14.19 -14.06 68.26
C GLY A 109 12.78 -14.28 67.68
N ASP A 110 12.10 -15.36 68.12
CA ASP A 110 10.70 -15.84 67.95
C ASP A 110 9.51 -14.86 68.28
N GLU A 111 8.19 -15.15 68.09
CA GLU A 111 7.43 -16.42 67.88
C GLU A 111 6.02 -16.22 67.21
N SER A 112 5.46 -17.30 66.62
CA SER A 112 4.01 -17.65 66.49
C SER A 112 3.05 -16.94 65.48
N GLY A 113 2.09 -17.70 64.88
CA GLY A 113 0.76 -17.15 64.51
C GLY A 113 0.05 -17.48 63.16
N GLU A 114 -0.12 -18.73 62.73
CA GLU A 114 -1.09 -19.10 61.65
C GLU A 114 -2.47 -19.55 62.22
N PRO A 115 -3.55 -19.66 61.41
CA PRO A 115 -3.96 -18.87 60.24
C PRO A 115 -5.43 -18.37 60.38
N ARG A 116 -5.94 -17.53 59.47
CA ARG A 116 -7.40 -17.23 59.39
C ARG A 116 -7.98 -17.30 57.98
N ASN A 117 -9.15 -17.92 57.92
CA ASN A 117 -9.88 -18.35 56.72
C ASN A 117 -10.43 -17.16 55.89
N VAL A 118 -10.23 -17.22 54.57
CA VAL A 118 -10.46 -16.10 53.62
C VAL A 118 -11.93 -15.98 53.17
N THR A 119 -12.73 -17.03 53.25
CA THR A 119 -14.05 -17.12 52.57
C THR A 119 -15.06 -16.03 52.97
N LYS A 120 -14.91 -15.39 54.14
CA LYS A 120 -15.81 -14.31 54.60
C LYS A 120 -15.42 -12.88 54.22
N ALA A 121 -14.29 -12.67 53.54
CA ALA A 121 -13.95 -11.35 52.99
C ALA A 121 -14.59 -11.13 51.59
N ILE A 122 -14.79 -12.20 50.83
CA ILE A 122 -15.18 -12.14 49.41
C ILE A 122 -16.68 -11.84 49.24
N GLU A 123 -17.55 -12.44 50.07
CA GLU A 123 -19.01 -12.21 50.02
C GLU A 123 -19.39 -10.74 50.30
N HIS A 124 -18.59 -9.99 51.07
CA HIS A 124 -18.87 -8.59 51.42
C HIS A 124 -18.28 -7.57 50.42
N MET A 125 -17.53 -8.01 49.41
CA MET A 125 -17.07 -7.13 48.32
C MET A 125 -18.04 -7.15 47.13
N LEU A 126 -18.61 -8.33 46.80
CA LEU A 126 -19.41 -8.53 45.59
C LEU A 126 -20.80 -7.86 45.60
N ASP A 127 -21.36 -7.57 46.79
CA ASP A 127 -22.61 -6.81 46.89
C ASP A 127 -22.39 -5.28 46.81
N HIS A 128 -21.16 -4.77 47.01
CA HIS A 128 -20.92 -3.32 46.99
C HIS A 128 -20.70 -2.76 45.57
N GLU A 129 -20.12 -3.55 44.66
CA GLU A 129 -19.93 -3.16 43.25
C GLU A 129 -21.24 -3.21 42.44
N ARG A 130 -22.31 -3.81 42.97
CA ARG A 130 -23.57 -4.02 42.24
C ARG A 130 -24.53 -2.85 42.28
N ASP A 131 -24.57 -2.11 43.39
CA ASP A 131 -25.46 -0.96 43.58
C ASP A 131 -24.86 0.37 43.04
N ILE A 132 -23.56 0.42 42.75
CA ILE A 132 -22.87 1.64 42.26
C ILE A 132 -23.04 1.82 40.73
N LEU A 133 -23.36 0.76 39.99
CA LEU A 133 -23.43 0.77 38.51
C LEU A 133 -24.82 1.13 37.93
N SER A 134 -25.78 1.59 38.74
CA SER A 134 -27.15 1.86 38.29
C SER A 134 -27.66 3.30 38.39
N GLU A 135 -26.91 4.24 38.99
CA GLU A 135 -27.41 5.62 39.20
C GLU A 135 -26.62 6.74 38.48
N THR A 136 -25.45 6.45 37.89
CA THR A 136 -24.58 7.45 37.22
C THR A 136 -24.66 7.48 35.69
N PHE A 137 -25.71 6.91 35.10
CA PHE A 137 -25.89 6.85 33.62
C PHE A 137 -27.13 7.60 33.10
N ASN A 138 -27.62 8.61 33.84
CA ASN A 138 -28.89 9.26 33.50
C ASN A 138 -28.98 10.79 33.77
N GLU A 139 -27.88 11.45 34.16
CA GLU A 139 -27.78 12.92 34.22
C GLU A 139 -26.49 13.39 33.54
N ASP A 140 -26.59 13.73 32.25
CA ASP A 140 -25.72 14.71 31.55
C ASP A 140 -26.17 14.96 30.08
N LEU A 141 -27.19 14.24 29.59
CA LEU A 141 -27.84 14.49 28.29
C LEU A 141 -28.74 15.76 28.27
N HIS A 142 -28.27 16.89 28.79
CA HIS A 142 -28.79 18.23 28.46
C HIS A 142 -27.87 19.37 28.95
N HIS A 143 -26.86 19.75 28.15
CA HIS A 143 -26.46 21.17 28.07
C HIS A 143 -25.70 21.51 26.76
N SER A 144 -25.89 22.74 26.28
CA SER A 144 -25.09 23.42 25.25
C SER A 144 -25.06 22.85 23.82
N SER A 145 -26.21 22.87 23.14
CA SER A 145 -26.24 23.16 21.71
C SER A 145 -27.16 24.35 21.42
N SER A 146 -26.67 25.35 20.68
CA SER A 146 -27.42 26.31 19.81
C SER A 146 -26.67 27.64 19.63
N HIS A 147 -26.95 28.29 18.49
CA HIS A 147 -26.42 29.54 17.90
C HIS A 147 -25.33 29.26 16.85
N LEU A 148 -25.50 29.64 15.58
CA LEU A 148 -26.40 30.67 15.01
C LEU A 148 -27.51 30.14 14.08
N MET A 149 -28.55 30.96 13.90
CA MET A 149 -29.63 30.85 12.88
C MET A 149 -29.18 31.53 11.56
N PHE A 150 -29.87 31.55 10.41
CA PHE A 150 -31.29 31.62 10.02
C PHE A 150 -31.47 31.00 8.59
N ASP A 151 -32.64 30.85 7.95
CA ASP A 151 -34.01 31.37 8.15
C ASP A 151 -35.07 30.37 7.60
N ASP A 152 -36.37 30.62 7.83
CA ASP A 152 -37.52 29.79 7.41
C ASP A 152 -38.02 30.07 5.96
N GLU A 153 -38.75 29.12 5.32
CA GLU A 153 -40.21 29.25 5.00
C GLU A 153 -40.84 28.07 4.18
N GLU A 154 -42.14 27.87 4.44
CA GLU A 154 -43.24 27.09 3.81
C GLU A 154 -43.04 26.37 2.43
N SER A 155 -43.58 25.16 2.17
CA SER A 155 -45.03 24.97 1.95
C SER A 155 -45.59 23.51 1.98
N ASP A 156 -46.57 23.28 2.86
CA ASP A 156 -47.92 22.70 2.68
C ASP A 156 -48.29 21.50 1.75
N ASP A 157 -48.82 20.47 2.45
CA ASP A 157 -50.14 19.79 2.26
C ASP A 157 -50.36 18.67 1.19
N TYR A 158 -51.46 17.92 1.42
CA TYR A 158 -52.06 16.77 0.73
C TYR A 158 -51.44 15.37 1.00
N GLY A 159 -52.15 14.39 1.59
CA GLY A 159 -53.40 14.46 2.35
C GLY A 159 -54.24 13.16 2.41
N ILE A 160 -54.90 12.96 3.56
CA ILE A 160 -56.19 12.24 3.79
C ILE A 160 -56.20 10.68 3.94
N PRO A 161 -57.05 10.10 4.86
CA PRO A 161 -56.65 8.92 5.67
C PRO A 161 -57.78 7.88 6.01
N LYS A 162 -57.62 7.13 7.14
CA LYS A 162 -58.66 6.46 8.01
C LYS A 162 -59.13 5.02 7.61
N HIS A 163 -59.60 4.11 8.50
CA HIS A 163 -59.89 4.14 9.97
C HIS A 163 -60.08 2.73 10.63
N LYS A 164 -60.37 2.71 11.96
CA LYS A 164 -60.83 1.59 12.86
C LYS A 164 -59.69 0.68 13.42
N GLY A 165 -59.65 0.22 14.69
CA GLY A 165 -60.58 0.26 15.86
C GLY A 165 -61.18 -1.13 16.16
N VAL A 166 -61.44 -1.65 17.39
CA VAL A 166 -61.49 -1.20 18.83
C VAL A 166 -61.38 -2.50 19.70
N GLY A 167 -61.00 -2.62 21.00
CA GLY A 167 -60.64 -1.72 22.13
C GLY A 167 -60.36 -2.51 23.44
N GLY A 168 -60.51 -1.90 24.65
CA GLY A 168 -60.25 -2.51 25.99
C GLY A 168 -61.52 -3.03 26.75
N PRO A 169 -61.60 -3.08 28.12
CA PRO A 169 -60.78 -2.35 29.13
C PRO A 169 -60.46 -3.21 30.43
N PRO A 170 -60.29 -2.74 31.71
CA PRO A 170 -59.08 -3.09 32.51
C PRO A 170 -59.18 -3.32 34.06
N TYR A 171 -58.00 -3.46 34.72
CA TYR A 171 -57.60 -2.88 36.05
C TYR A 171 -57.90 -3.61 37.42
N LYS A 172 -56.93 -3.46 38.36
CA LYS A 172 -56.96 -3.56 39.87
C LYS A 172 -56.96 -4.97 40.51
N ASP A 173 -56.32 -5.26 41.66
CA ASP A 173 -55.13 -4.72 42.39
C ASP A 173 -54.85 -5.61 43.63
N GLN A 174 -53.63 -5.58 44.22
CA GLN A 174 -53.27 -5.92 45.63
C GLN A 174 -53.76 -7.27 46.29
N LYS A 175 -53.05 -7.99 47.19
CA LYS A 175 -52.11 -7.57 48.26
C LYS A 175 -51.46 -8.77 49.01
N THR A 176 -50.42 -8.46 49.81
CA THR A 176 -49.94 -9.11 51.07
C THR A 176 -49.24 -10.49 51.10
N CYS A 177 -48.12 -10.49 51.83
CA CYS A 177 -47.21 -11.58 52.21
C CYS A 177 -47.72 -12.42 53.41
N TRP A 178 -47.08 -13.57 53.69
CA TRP A 178 -46.53 -13.86 55.04
C TRP A 178 -45.40 -14.92 55.05
N ASN A 179 -44.80 -15.15 56.22
CA ASN A 179 -43.49 -15.80 56.43
C ASN A 179 -43.54 -17.23 57.03
N SER A 180 -42.43 -17.97 56.90
CA SER A 180 -42.03 -19.18 57.68
C SER A 180 -42.88 -20.47 57.51
N GLY A 181 -42.41 -21.69 57.85
CA GLY A 181 -41.06 -22.15 58.24
C GLY A 181 -41.05 -23.52 58.97
N ILE A 182 -39.88 -24.18 59.00
CA ILE A 182 -39.48 -25.32 59.88
C ILE A 182 -40.01 -26.76 59.60
N LYS A 183 -39.08 -27.61 59.11
CA LYS A 183 -38.75 -29.02 59.42
C LYS A 183 -39.82 -30.02 59.95
N SER A 184 -40.00 -31.13 59.22
CA SER A 184 -40.13 -32.53 59.74
C SER A 184 -39.87 -33.52 58.57
N LEU A 185 -38.75 -34.27 58.50
CA LEU A 185 -38.47 -35.60 59.08
C LEU A 185 -39.36 -36.77 58.60
N LEU A 186 -38.77 -37.62 57.72
CA LEU A 186 -38.87 -39.09 57.53
C LEU A 186 -40.24 -39.81 57.78
N HIS A 187 -40.74 -40.70 56.90
CA HIS A 187 -40.07 -41.91 56.39
C HIS A 187 -40.68 -42.49 55.07
N ILE A 188 -39.79 -43.07 54.23
CA ILE A 188 -39.86 -44.38 53.51
C ILE A 188 -41.28 -45.02 53.35
N THR A 189 -41.80 -45.37 52.15
CA THR A 189 -41.38 -46.47 51.25
C THR A 189 -41.91 -46.35 49.80
N ALA A 190 -41.04 -46.39 48.76
CA ALA A 190 -41.43 -46.76 47.35
C ALA A 190 -40.25 -46.91 46.33
N TRP A 191 -39.00 -47.15 46.73
CA TRP A 191 -37.83 -46.94 45.83
C TRP A 191 -37.50 -48.05 44.80
N TRP A 192 -38.41 -49.00 44.55
CA TRP A 192 -38.19 -50.11 43.61
C TRP A 192 -38.60 -49.83 42.15
N HIS A 193 -39.29 -48.72 41.87
CA HIS A 193 -39.64 -48.30 40.51
C HIS A 193 -38.80 -47.12 39.97
N VAL A 194 -38.04 -46.44 40.85
CA VAL A 194 -37.22 -45.28 40.48
C VAL A 194 -35.89 -45.72 39.85
N PHE A 195 -35.31 -46.83 40.29
CA PHE A 195 -33.97 -47.27 39.86
C PHE A 195 -33.83 -47.51 38.34
N PRO A 196 -34.79 -48.17 37.64
CA PRO A 196 -34.72 -48.32 36.19
C PRO A 196 -34.81 -46.98 35.45
N LEU A 197 -35.68 -46.07 35.91
CA LEU A 197 -35.85 -44.75 35.29
C LEU A 197 -34.62 -43.86 35.50
N VAL A 198 -34.00 -43.89 36.69
CA VAL A 198 -32.74 -43.18 36.96
C VAL A 198 -31.58 -43.82 36.19
N ALA A 199 -31.51 -45.14 36.06
CA ALA A 199 -30.50 -45.80 35.24
C ALA A 199 -30.64 -45.45 33.75
N VAL A 200 -31.86 -45.41 33.20
CA VAL A 200 -32.11 -44.97 31.82
C VAL A 200 -31.83 -43.48 31.65
N ALA A 201 -32.24 -42.62 32.58
CA ALA A 201 -31.94 -41.19 32.54
C ALA A 201 -30.43 -40.91 32.60
N LEU A 202 -29.70 -41.59 33.50
CA LEU A 202 -28.25 -41.52 33.57
C LEU A 202 -27.58 -42.12 32.33
N LEU A 203 -28.12 -43.19 31.72
CA LEU A 203 -27.59 -43.73 30.46
C LEU A 203 -27.79 -42.75 29.29
N VAL A 204 -28.96 -42.10 29.19
CA VAL A 204 -29.22 -41.06 28.19
C VAL A 204 -28.34 -39.83 28.43
N MET A 205 -28.19 -39.40 29.68
CA MET A 205 -27.30 -38.28 30.05
C MET A 205 -25.81 -38.62 29.84
N TRP A 206 -25.42 -39.88 30.05
CA TRP A 206 -24.09 -40.40 29.74
C TRP A 206 -23.85 -40.47 28.23
N LEU A 207 -24.80 -40.97 27.44
CA LEU A 207 -24.71 -40.97 25.97
C LEU A 207 -24.68 -39.55 25.39
N ALA A 208 -25.40 -38.60 26.00
CA ALA A 208 -25.37 -37.18 25.62
C ALA A 208 -24.04 -36.49 25.99
N THR A 209 -23.40 -36.86 27.10
CA THR A 209 -22.10 -36.30 27.55
C THR A 209 -20.88 -37.06 27.01
N LYS A 210 -21.06 -38.27 26.48
CA LYS A 210 -20.06 -39.10 25.78
C LYS A 210 -20.39 -39.23 24.30
N GLY A 211 -20.96 -38.17 23.70
CA GLY A 211 -21.57 -38.16 22.37
C GLY A 211 -20.86 -39.06 21.36
N LEU A 212 -21.51 -40.17 20.98
CA LEU A 212 -21.15 -40.87 19.75
C LEU A 212 -21.21 -39.86 18.61
N PRO A 213 -20.19 -39.75 17.75
CA PRO A 213 -20.16 -38.75 16.69
C PRO A 213 -21.27 -39.04 15.67
N TRP A 214 -22.43 -38.41 15.87
CA TRP A 214 -23.49 -38.39 14.88
C TRP A 214 -22.99 -37.59 13.70
N VAL A 215 -22.86 -38.23 12.54
CA VAL A 215 -22.16 -37.67 11.38
C VAL A 215 -23.05 -36.62 10.69
N MET A 216 -23.14 -35.45 11.32
CA MET A 216 -23.39 -34.22 10.57
C MET A 216 -22.17 -33.98 9.69
N GLY A 217 -22.36 -33.95 8.37
CA GLY A 217 -21.31 -33.85 7.37
C GLY A 217 -20.61 -32.49 7.28
N GLY A 218 -20.45 -31.78 8.39
CA GLY A 218 -19.57 -30.62 8.46
C GLY A 218 -18.12 -31.07 8.29
N LYS A 219 -17.36 -30.37 7.43
CA LYS A 219 -15.91 -30.50 7.42
C LYS A 219 -15.41 -30.14 8.83
N PRO A 220 -14.39 -30.84 9.39
CA PRO A 220 -13.78 -30.38 10.63
C PRO A 220 -13.22 -28.97 10.40
N VAL A 221 -13.55 -28.03 11.29
CA VAL A 221 -12.99 -26.67 11.24
C VAL A 221 -11.48 -26.79 11.40
N LYS A 222 -10.72 -26.30 10.42
CA LYS A 222 -9.26 -26.25 10.47
C LYS A 222 -8.88 -25.10 11.39
N GLU A 223 -8.58 -25.42 12.65
CA GLU A 223 -8.23 -24.44 13.67
C GLU A 223 -6.90 -23.75 13.31
N TYR A 224 -6.96 -22.47 12.95
CA TYR A 224 -5.78 -21.65 12.63
C TYR A 224 -5.27 -20.95 13.89
N SER A 225 -4.43 -21.65 14.65
CA SER A 225 -3.70 -21.09 15.79
C SER A 225 -2.38 -20.41 15.34
N PRO A 226 -1.98 -19.29 15.95
CA PRO A 226 -0.73 -18.61 15.59
C PRO A 226 0.50 -19.39 16.10
N VAL A 227 1.49 -19.60 15.23
CA VAL A 227 2.78 -20.17 15.64
C VAL A 227 3.61 -19.08 16.34
N SER A 228 4.10 -19.39 17.54
CA SER A 228 4.92 -18.46 18.33
C SER A 228 6.39 -18.52 17.94
N TRP A 229 7.02 -17.38 17.67
CA TRP A 229 8.45 -17.29 17.31
C TRP A 229 9.20 -16.27 18.16
N TYR A 230 10.05 -16.74 19.07
CA TYR A 230 10.76 -15.90 20.04
C TYR A 230 12.19 -16.40 20.30
N PRO A 231 13.13 -15.53 20.71
CA PRO A 231 13.01 -14.07 20.78
C PRO A 231 12.95 -13.42 19.39
N THR A 232 12.76 -12.10 19.32
CA THR A 232 13.00 -11.33 18.10
C THR A 232 14.45 -11.50 17.63
N PRO A 233 14.71 -11.81 16.35
CA PRO A 233 16.05 -11.80 15.80
C PRO A 233 16.65 -10.39 15.82
N LEU A 234 17.87 -10.28 16.33
CA LEU A 234 18.61 -9.02 16.33
C LEU A 234 19.05 -8.65 14.90
N GLY A 235 19.07 -7.35 14.60
CA GLY A 235 19.62 -6.81 13.36
C GLY A 235 21.15 -6.72 13.40
N GLY A 236 21.75 -6.37 12.26
CA GLY A 236 23.20 -6.26 12.13
C GLY A 236 23.87 -7.62 11.94
N THR A 237 23.29 -8.46 11.07
CA THR A 237 23.82 -9.77 10.66
C THR A 237 24.33 -9.81 9.21
N ASN A 238 23.98 -8.80 8.40
CA ASN A 238 24.32 -8.69 6.98
C ASN A 238 25.50 -7.71 6.75
N GLY A 239 26.49 -8.11 5.94
CA GLY A 239 27.71 -7.33 5.76
C GLY A 239 27.56 -6.02 4.96
N ALA A 240 26.50 -5.85 4.17
CA ALA A 240 26.17 -4.58 3.52
C ALA A 240 25.76 -3.51 4.56
N TRP A 241 25.15 -3.94 5.66
CA TRP A 241 24.69 -3.09 6.76
C TRP A 241 25.77 -2.83 7.83
N ARG A 242 26.97 -3.40 7.68
CA ARG A 242 28.09 -3.36 8.64
C ARG A 242 28.50 -1.96 9.08
N GLU A 243 28.64 -1.01 8.17
CA GLU A 243 29.02 0.37 8.53
C GLU A 243 27.86 1.09 9.24
N SER A 244 26.63 0.90 8.75
CA SER A 244 25.42 1.53 9.28
C SER A 244 25.10 1.07 10.70
N TYR A 245 25.24 -0.23 11.00
CA TYR A 245 25.07 -0.78 12.34
C TYR A 245 26.20 -0.41 13.30
N ALA A 246 27.44 -0.26 12.81
CA ALA A 246 28.54 0.26 13.65
C ALA A 246 28.29 1.72 14.06
N LYS A 247 27.89 2.58 13.11
CA LYS A 247 27.49 3.99 13.42
C LYS A 247 26.26 4.06 14.33
N ALA A 248 25.29 3.16 14.14
CA ALA A 248 24.12 3.08 15.00
C ALA A 248 24.49 2.63 16.42
N HIS A 249 25.42 1.68 16.59
CA HIS A 249 25.97 1.32 17.90
C HIS A 249 26.64 2.51 18.60
N ASP A 250 27.56 3.19 17.90
CA ASP A 250 28.26 4.40 18.39
C ASP A 250 27.30 5.54 18.81
N LEU A 251 26.06 5.56 18.31
CA LEU A 251 25.01 6.53 18.67
C LEU A 251 24.11 6.01 19.80
N VAL A 252 23.58 4.79 19.66
CA VAL A 252 22.59 4.18 20.57
C VAL A 252 23.20 3.74 21.90
N GLU A 253 24.52 3.46 21.97
CA GLU A 253 25.21 3.26 23.25
C GLU A 253 25.20 4.55 24.12
N ARG A 254 25.16 5.74 23.50
CA ARG A 254 25.17 7.05 24.19
C ARG A 254 23.78 7.61 24.52
N MET A 255 22.71 7.01 24.00
CA MET A 255 21.33 7.46 24.26
C MET A 255 20.82 7.02 25.64
N GLU A 256 20.05 7.90 26.30
CA GLU A 256 19.25 7.49 27.46
C GLU A 256 18.04 6.61 27.06
N LEU A 257 17.45 5.90 28.04
CA LEU A 257 16.25 5.08 27.79
C LEU A 257 15.07 5.92 27.25
N VAL A 258 14.90 7.16 27.72
CA VAL A 258 13.83 8.04 27.24
C VAL A 258 14.04 8.48 25.81
N GLU A 259 15.28 8.75 25.39
CA GLU A 259 15.63 9.03 23.99
C GLU A 259 15.36 7.81 23.09
N LYS A 260 15.75 6.61 23.55
CA LYS A 260 15.47 5.35 22.86
C LYS A 260 13.97 5.15 22.61
N VAL A 261 13.17 5.36 23.65
CA VAL A 261 11.70 5.23 23.55
C VAL A 261 11.08 6.32 22.67
N ASN A 262 11.66 7.53 22.63
CA ASN A 262 11.24 8.64 21.75
C ASN A 262 11.35 8.27 20.25
N ILE A 263 12.43 7.59 19.87
CA ILE A 263 12.66 7.16 18.48
C ILE A 263 11.73 5.99 18.09
N THR A 264 11.36 5.12 19.04
CA THR A 264 10.42 4.00 18.78
C THR A 264 8.94 4.38 18.82
N THR A 265 8.58 5.56 19.33
CA THR A 265 7.16 5.95 19.50
C THR A 265 6.87 7.21 18.71
N GLY A 266 5.79 7.18 17.92
CA GLY A 266 5.26 8.40 17.33
C GLY A 266 4.77 9.38 18.39
N THR A 267 4.75 10.68 18.07
CA THR A 267 4.39 11.76 19.00
C THR A 267 2.89 11.91 19.23
N GLY A 268 2.07 11.18 18.47
CA GLY A 268 0.61 11.26 18.44
C GLY A 268 0.08 11.83 17.12
N TRP A 269 -1.16 11.50 16.77
CA TRP A 269 -1.84 12.03 15.59
C TRP A 269 -1.93 13.56 15.64
N GLN A 270 -1.50 14.22 14.56
CA GLN A 270 -1.40 15.68 14.45
C GLN A 270 -0.43 16.36 15.46
N MET A 271 0.52 15.60 16.04
CA MET A 271 1.51 16.09 17.00
C MET A 271 2.89 16.35 16.35
N GLY A 272 2.88 16.92 15.14
CA GLY A 272 4.03 17.21 14.28
C GLY A 272 3.57 17.44 12.84
N LEU A 273 4.44 17.83 11.91
CA LEU A 273 4.02 18.29 10.57
C LEU A 273 3.68 17.17 9.56
N CYS A 274 4.20 15.96 9.75
CA CYS A 274 3.93 14.81 8.87
C CYS A 274 2.81 13.91 9.42
N VAL A 275 2.26 12.98 8.63
CA VAL A 275 1.20 12.06 9.10
C VAL A 275 1.69 11.09 10.18
N GLY A 276 3.00 10.81 10.21
CA GLY A 276 3.71 10.21 11.35
C GLY A 276 4.97 11.01 11.68
N ASN A 277 5.23 11.22 12.97
CA ASN A 277 6.43 11.92 13.47
C ASN A 277 6.95 11.15 14.68
N THR A 278 8.25 10.88 14.76
CA THR A 278 8.91 10.32 15.97
C THR A 278 9.47 11.43 16.85
N GLY A 279 9.73 11.14 18.14
CA GLY A 279 10.41 12.09 19.01
C GLY A 279 11.95 12.10 18.80
N PRO A 280 12.62 13.28 18.90
CA PRO A 280 14.07 13.37 18.72
C PRO A 280 14.87 12.78 19.90
N ALA A 281 16.16 12.53 19.68
CA ALA A 281 17.13 12.27 20.76
C ALA A 281 18.14 13.42 20.82
N GLU A 282 17.78 14.46 21.58
CA GLU A 282 18.46 15.76 21.65
C GLU A 282 19.92 15.67 22.13
N TYR A 283 20.25 14.77 23.06
CA TYR A 283 21.60 14.69 23.64
C TYR A 283 22.60 14.09 22.64
N VAL A 284 22.17 13.11 21.86
CA VAL A 284 22.99 12.51 20.80
C VAL A 284 22.81 13.18 19.42
N GLN A 285 21.92 14.17 19.32
CA GLN A 285 21.59 14.93 18.11
C GLN A 285 20.97 14.10 16.97
N PHE A 286 20.14 13.09 17.31
CA PHE A 286 19.32 12.39 16.32
C PHE A 286 17.98 13.14 16.12
N PRO A 287 17.59 13.47 14.89
CA PRO A 287 16.41 14.26 14.61
C PRO A 287 15.10 13.49 14.82
N ALA A 288 14.00 14.23 14.97
CA ALA A 288 12.66 13.71 14.76
C ALA A 288 12.54 13.23 13.30
N LEU A 289 12.06 12.00 13.06
CA LEU A 289 11.81 11.50 11.71
C LEU A 289 10.38 11.82 11.26
N CYS A 290 10.25 12.40 10.06
CA CYS A 290 9.00 12.57 9.32
C CYS A 290 8.68 11.33 8.47
N LEU A 291 7.50 10.76 8.66
CA LEU A 291 6.94 9.66 7.87
C LEU A 291 5.71 10.16 7.09
N GLN A 292 5.70 10.01 5.76
CA GLN A 292 4.65 10.58 4.90
C GLN A 292 4.11 9.58 3.86
N ASP A 293 2.78 9.58 3.68
CA ASP A 293 2.11 8.93 2.55
C ASP A 293 2.44 9.63 1.23
N GLY A 294 2.36 8.98 0.07
CA GLY A 294 1.85 7.63 -0.17
C GLY A 294 2.52 6.95 -1.37
N PRO A 295 2.00 5.81 -1.86
CA PRO A 295 2.66 5.04 -2.92
C PRO A 295 2.74 5.70 -4.31
N LEU A 296 2.08 6.86 -4.52
CA LEU A 296 1.98 7.55 -5.82
C LEU A 296 2.27 9.06 -5.82
N GLY A 297 2.75 9.61 -4.71
CA GLY A 297 3.03 11.05 -4.54
C GLY A 297 3.22 11.35 -3.06
N LEU A 298 3.19 12.63 -2.67
CA LEU A 298 3.13 12.99 -1.25
C LEU A 298 1.73 13.49 -0.89
N ARG A 299 1.06 12.79 0.04
CA ARG A 299 -0.27 13.16 0.55
C ARG A 299 -0.16 14.43 1.40
N PHE A 300 -1.20 15.28 1.33
CA PHE A 300 -1.27 16.57 2.03
C PHE A 300 -0.06 17.51 1.81
N ALA A 301 0.55 17.47 0.62
CA ALA A 301 1.69 18.34 0.28
C ALA A 301 1.40 19.17 -0.98
N ASP A 302 1.75 20.46 -0.94
CA ASP A 302 1.68 21.34 -2.12
C ASP A 302 2.77 21.02 -3.16
N ASN A 303 2.58 21.41 -4.43
CA ASN A 303 3.61 21.42 -5.48
C ASN A 303 4.41 20.10 -5.65
N ILE A 304 3.75 18.96 -5.48
CA ILE A 304 4.25 17.60 -5.76
C ILE A 304 3.61 17.00 -7.01
N THR A 305 4.12 15.86 -7.48
CA THR A 305 3.55 15.10 -8.61
C THR A 305 2.60 14.02 -8.11
N ALA A 306 1.39 13.96 -8.68
CA ALA A 306 0.50 12.82 -8.60
C ALA A 306 0.81 11.83 -9.73
N PHE A 307 1.68 10.86 -9.45
CA PHE A 307 2.09 9.82 -10.38
C PHE A 307 0.94 8.81 -10.63
N PRO A 308 1.00 8.01 -11.72
CA PRO A 308 0.08 6.89 -11.90
C PRO A 308 0.19 5.90 -10.74
N ALA A 309 -0.92 5.22 -10.44
CA ALA A 309 -1.00 4.25 -9.35
C ALA A 309 -0.03 3.06 -9.49
N GLY A 310 0.07 2.25 -8.43
CA GLY A 310 0.83 0.99 -8.46
C GLY A 310 0.36 0.09 -9.60
N ILE A 311 -0.95 -0.05 -9.79
CA ILE A 311 -1.52 -0.98 -10.76
C ILE A 311 -1.25 -0.58 -12.22
N THR A 312 -1.32 0.71 -12.52
CA THR A 312 -0.89 1.29 -13.81
C THR A 312 0.62 1.11 -14.03
N THR A 313 1.42 1.24 -12.97
CA THR A 313 2.87 1.03 -13.02
C THR A 313 3.20 -0.45 -13.27
N GLY A 314 2.46 -1.37 -12.66
CA GLY A 314 2.52 -2.81 -12.93
C GLY A 314 2.15 -3.14 -14.37
N ALA A 315 1.09 -2.52 -14.90
CA ALA A 315 0.64 -2.68 -16.29
C ALA A 315 1.68 -2.27 -17.34
N THR A 316 2.70 -1.48 -16.99
CA THR A 316 3.83 -1.21 -17.90
C THR A 316 4.67 -2.45 -18.18
N TRP A 317 4.78 -3.39 -17.22
CA TRP A 317 5.75 -4.49 -17.18
C TRP A 317 7.20 -4.04 -17.44
N ASN A 318 7.55 -2.81 -17.06
CA ASN A 318 8.82 -2.18 -17.37
C ASN A 318 9.62 -1.81 -16.11
N ARG A 319 10.71 -2.54 -15.86
CA ARG A 319 11.60 -2.35 -14.70
C ARG A 319 12.26 -0.98 -14.65
N GLU A 320 12.54 -0.37 -15.79
CA GLU A 320 13.14 0.96 -15.89
C GLU A 320 12.14 2.03 -15.47
N LEU A 321 10.90 1.96 -15.97
CA LEU A 321 9.84 2.89 -15.56
C LEU A 321 9.42 2.74 -14.08
N MET A 322 9.41 1.51 -13.55
CA MET A 322 9.23 1.25 -12.13
C MET A 322 10.32 1.95 -11.28
N PHE A 323 11.57 1.92 -11.75
CA PHE A 323 12.68 2.64 -11.11
C PHE A 323 12.59 4.17 -11.30
N GLU A 324 12.33 4.68 -12.52
CA GLU A 324 12.18 6.12 -12.80
C GLU A 324 11.09 6.74 -11.91
N ARG A 325 9.93 6.09 -11.78
CA ARG A 325 8.82 6.53 -10.92
C ARG A 325 9.24 6.56 -9.45
N GLY A 326 9.85 5.49 -8.94
CA GLY A 326 10.36 5.45 -7.57
C GLY A 326 11.43 6.51 -7.31
N PHE A 327 12.30 6.77 -8.29
CA PHE A 327 13.36 7.77 -8.21
C PHE A 327 12.80 9.20 -8.18
N ALA A 328 11.80 9.51 -9.01
CA ALA A 328 11.13 10.81 -8.98
C ALA A 328 10.40 11.02 -7.64
N LEU A 329 9.66 10.02 -7.16
CA LEU A 329 8.97 10.06 -5.86
C LEU A 329 9.94 10.27 -4.68
N GLY A 330 11.05 9.52 -4.63
CA GLY A 330 12.10 9.68 -3.61
C GLY A 330 12.78 11.04 -3.64
N LYS A 331 12.95 11.62 -4.84
CA LYS A 331 13.51 12.97 -5.03
C LYS A 331 12.58 14.06 -4.51
N GLU A 332 11.26 13.91 -4.72
CA GLU A 332 10.28 14.85 -4.17
C GLU A 332 10.20 14.77 -2.64
N ALA A 333 10.17 13.55 -2.08
CA ALA A 333 10.21 13.34 -0.64
C ALA A 333 11.45 13.99 0.00
N ARG A 334 12.63 13.83 -0.62
CA ARG A 334 13.86 14.50 -0.17
C ARG A 334 13.74 16.03 -0.26
N ALA A 335 13.13 16.57 -1.32
CA ALA A 335 12.91 18.01 -1.47
C ALA A 335 11.92 18.59 -0.45
N LYS A 336 10.90 17.82 -0.04
CA LYS A 336 9.90 18.21 0.98
C LYS A 336 10.35 17.98 2.43
N GLY A 337 11.49 17.35 2.66
CA GLY A 337 12.04 17.11 4.00
C GLY A 337 11.61 15.80 4.67
N VAL A 338 11.06 14.85 3.90
CA VAL A 338 10.55 13.57 4.39
C VAL A 338 11.69 12.57 4.64
N ASN A 339 11.63 11.84 5.75
CA ASN A 339 12.61 10.79 6.09
C ASN A 339 12.18 9.41 5.58
N VAL A 340 10.89 9.09 5.66
CA VAL A 340 10.30 7.79 5.29
C VAL A 340 9.07 8.00 4.38
N ILE A 341 9.02 7.32 3.24
CA ILE A 341 7.82 7.26 2.39
C ILE A 341 7.06 5.97 2.69
N LEU A 342 5.76 6.10 2.94
CA LEU A 342 4.84 5.00 3.25
C LEU A 342 4.42 4.26 1.98
N GLY A 343 5.40 3.73 1.25
CA GLY A 343 5.23 2.95 0.04
C GLY A 343 6.57 2.39 -0.50
N PRO A 344 6.52 1.51 -1.51
CA PRO A 344 5.34 1.08 -2.26
C PRO A 344 4.43 0.10 -1.50
N ALA A 345 3.22 -0.14 -2.03
CA ALA A 345 2.33 -1.19 -1.55
C ALA A 345 2.47 -2.50 -2.37
N MET A 346 2.20 -3.62 -1.71
CA MET A 346 2.14 -4.98 -2.27
C MET A 346 1.31 -5.97 -1.43
N GLY A 347 0.81 -5.51 -0.27
CA GLY A 347 -0.34 -6.07 0.44
C GLY A 347 -1.40 -4.96 0.51
N PRO A 348 -2.61 -5.07 -0.07
CA PRO A 348 -3.16 -6.25 -0.74
C PRO A 348 -2.31 -6.74 -1.91
N LEU A 349 -2.21 -8.07 -2.03
CA LEU A 349 -1.67 -8.71 -3.22
C LEU A 349 -2.71 -8.76 -4.35
N GLY A 350 -4.00 -8.76 -4.01
CA GLY A 350 -5.11 -8.84 -4.96
C GLY A 350 -5.85 -10.17 -4.92
N MET A 351 -5.94 -10.80 -3.75
CA MET A 351 -6.72 -12.03 -3.51
C MET A 351 -8.22 -11.84 -3.85
N MET A 352 -8.78 -10.67 -3.57
CA MET A 352 -10.15 -10.28 -3.92
C MET A 352 -10.12 -9.19 -5.00
N PRO A 353 -10.59 -9.41 -6.25
CA PRO A 353 -10.54 -8.41 -7.33
C PRO A 353 -11.43 -7.17 -7.08
N ALA A 354 -12.34 -7.25 -6.12
CA ALA A 354 -13.17 -6.14 -5.65
C ALA A 354 -12.53 -5.33 -4.49
N GLY A 355 -11.42 -5.82 -3.93
CA GLY A 355 -10.74 -5.22 -2.78
C GLY A 355 -10.29 -3.77 -3.02
N GLY A 356 -10.67 -2.87 -2.12
CA GLY A 356 -10.66 -1.42 -2.33
C GLY A 356 -9.27 -0.82 -2.58
N ARG A 357 -8.20 -1.43 -2.06
CA ARG A 357 -6.82 -0.93 -2.13
C ARG A 357 -5.90 -1.65 -3.11
N ASN A 358 -6.42 -2.57 -3.93
CA ASN A 358 -5.63 -3.34 -4.91
C ASN A 358 -4.77 -2.45 -5.83
N TRP A 359 -5.27 -1.25 -6.12
CA TRP A 359 -4.67 -0.29 -7.03
C TRP A 359 -3.39 0.39 -6.52
N GLU A 360 -3.19 0.44 -5.20
CA GLU A 360 -1.92 0.88 -4.59
C GLU A 360 -0.79 -0.12 -4.88
N GLY A 361 -1.11 -1.41 -4.97
CA GLY A 361 -0.22 -2.49 -5.38
C GLY A 361 -0.10 -2.63 -6.90
N PHE A 362 0.74 -3.56 -7.37
CA PHE A 362 1.16 -3.63 -8.79
C PHE A 362 0.41 -4.67 -9.65
N GLY A 363 -0.65 -5.30 -9.13
CA GLY A 363 -1.36 -6.40 -9.79
C GLY A 363 -1.40 -7.68 -8.94
N SER A 364 -1.93 -8.77 -9.48
CA SER A 364 -2.27 -9.99 -8.71
C SER A 364 -1.23 -11.11 -8.77
N ASP A 365 -0.02 -10.85 -9.27
CA ASP A 365 1.06 -11.85 -9.34
C ASP A 365 2.26 -11.49 -8.43
N PRO A 366 2.74 -12.41 -7.58
CA PRO A 366 3.84 -12.16 -6.65
C PRO A 366 5.20 -11.87 -7.30
N VAL A 367 5.46 -12.36 -8.52
CA VAL A 367 6.70 -12.06 -9.25
C VAL A 367 6.62 -10.67 -9.88
N LEU A 368 5.46 -10.30 -10.46
CA LEU A 368 5.24 -8.94 -10.96
C LEU A 368 5.29 -7.91 -9.82
N GLN A 369 4.54 -8.14 -8.75
CA GLN A 369 4.54 -7.33 -7.52
C GLN A 369 5.94 -7.22 -6.91
N GLY A 370 6.67 -8.34 -6.75
CA GLY A 370 8.01 -8.35 -6.18
C GLY A 370 9.04 -7.59 -7.01
N VAL A 371 9.01 -7.73 -8.34
CA VAL A 371 9.88 -6.96 -9.25
C VAL A 371 9.54 -5.46 -9.20
N ALA A 372 8.26 -5.10 -9.22
CA ALA A 372 7.84 -3.71 -9.24
C ALA A 372 8.10 -2.99 -7.91
N ALA A 373 7.86 -3.66 -6.77
CA ALA A 373 8.23 -3.18 -5.45
C ALA A 373 9.75 -2.99 -5.36
N ALA A 374 10.55 -3.99 -5.73
CA ALA A 374 12.02 -3.95 -5.68
C ALA A 374 12.61 -2.77 -6.48
N GLN A 375 12.12 -2.50 -7.69
CA GLN A 375 12.61 -1.38 -8.49
C GLN A 375 12.13 -0.02 -7.95
N THR A 376 10.89 0.07 -7.47
CA THR A 376 10.36 1.30 -6.85
C THR A 376 11.15 1.67 -5.58
N ILE A 377 11.43 0.68 -4.73
CA ILE A 377 12.25 0.81 -3.51
C ILE A 377 13.66 1.30 -3.85
N ARG A 378 14.33 0.67 -4.84
CA ARG A 378 15.66 1.11 -5.31
C ARG A 378 15.65 2.55 -5.83
N GLY A 379 14.59 2.95 -6.53
CA GLY A 379 14.38 4.33 -6.99
C GLY A 379 14.29 5.31 -5.82
N ILE A 380 13.37 5.05 -4.87
CA ILE A 380 13.16 5.91 -3.69
C ILE A 380 14.46 6.08 -2.91
N GLN A 381 15.09 4.95 -2.55
CA GLN A 381 16.22 4.91 -1.64
C GLN A 381 17.52 5.47 -2.24
N ARG A 382 17.63 5.56 -3.57
CA ARG A 382 18.75 6.23 -4.24
C ARG A 382 18.82 7.74 -3.95
N ASN A 383 17.73 8.34 -3.50
CA ASN A 383 17.65 9.76 -3.08
C ASN A 383 17.94 9.99 -1.58
N GLY A 384 18.29 8.93 -0.83
CA GLY A 384 18.52 9.02 0.61
C GLY A 384 17.25 9.12 1.46
N VAL A 385 16.12 8.66 0.93
CA VAL A 385 14.84 8.57 1.65
C VAL A 385 14.52 7.11 1.91
N MET A 386 14.03 6.78 3.10
CA MET A 386 13.69 5.40 3.46
C MET A 386 12.37 5.00 2.80
N ALA A 387 12.30 3.80 2.20
CA ALA A 387 11.05 3.25 1.67
C ALA A 387 10.41 2.28 2.68
N THR A 388 9.08 2.17 2.63
CA THR A 388 8.30 1.27 3.48
C THR A 388 7.49 0.30 2.63
N ALA A 389 7.84 -0.99 2.66
CA ALA A 389 6.99 -2.01 2.05
C ALA A 389 5.72 -2.22 2.89
N LYS A 390 4.53 -1.98 2.32
CA LYS A 390 3.24 -2.09 3.02
C LYS A 390 2.20 -2.95 2.26
N HIS A 391 1.21 -3.57 2.89
CA HIS A 391 0.97 -3.75 4.33
C HIS A 391 1.23 -5.24 4.67
N PHE A 392 2.10 -5.53 5.63
CA PHE A 392 2.58 -6.87 5.98
C PHE A 392 1.76 -7.47 7.14
N LEU A 393 0.85 -8.42 6.91
CA LEU A 393 0.53 -9.13 5.67
C LEU A 393 -0.95 -9.52 5.65
N MET A 394 -1.51 -9.84 4.48
CA MET A 394 -2.89 -10.33 4.29
C MET A 394 -4.02 -9.31 4.52
N ASN A 395 -3.76 -8.01 4.37
CA ASN A 395 -4.82 -6.99 4.31
C ASN A 395 -5.42 -6.95 2.89
N GLU A 396 -6.16 -8.01 2.54
CA GLU A 396 -6.68 -8.25 1.18
C GLU A 396 -8.09 -7.67 0.92
N GLN A 397 -8.78 -7.20 1.97
CA GLN A 397 -10.02 -6.42 1.90
C GLN A 397 -10.00 -5.34 2.98
N GLU A 398 -10.81 -4.31 2.79
CA GLU A 398 -10.98 -3.24 3.77
C GLU A 398 -12.04 -3.58 4.83
N HIS A 399 -13.15 -4.24 4.46
CA HIS A 399 -14.20 -4.59 5.40
C HIS A 399 -13.64 -5.39 6.60
N TYR A 400 -13.94 -4.91 7.81
CA TYR A 400 -13.46 -5.42 9.10
C TYR A 400 -11.94 -5.40 9.31
N ARG A 401 -11.16 -4.58 8.57
CA ARG A 401 -9.70 -4.45 8.73
C ARG A 401 -9.27 -3.97 10.13
N GLN A 402 -9.92 -2.97 10.74
CA GLN A 402 -9.69 -2.55 12.12
C GLN A 402 -10.78 -3.08 13.08
N ALA A 403 -10.49 -3.03 14.38
CA ALA A 403 -11.48 -3.36 15.42
C ALA A 403 -12.22 -2.11 15.90
N ASN A 404 -13.52 -2.27 16.16
CA ASN A 404 -14.57 -1.25 16.33
C ASN A 404 -15.00 -0.53 15.03
N GLU A 405 -14.40 -0.89 13.89
CA GLU A 405 -14.84 -0.50 12.54
C GLU A 405 -16.07 -1.36 12.15
N TRP A 406 -17.01 -0.80 11.37
CA TRP A 406 -18.32 -1.40 11.03
C TRP A 406 -19.10 -2.03 12.22
N GLY A 407 -18.88 -1.51 13.43
CA GLY A 407 -19.59 -1.96 14.64
C GLY A 407 -19.10 -3.28 15.25
N ASN A 408 -17.99 -3.88 14.79
CA ASN A 408 -17.52 -5.16 15.30
C ASN A 408 -16.34 -5.07 16.29
N GLU A 409 -16.36 -5.89 17.33
CA GLU A 409 -15.39 -5.89 18.47
C GLU A 409 -13.94 -6.26 18.08
N ASN A 410 -13.73 -6.99 16.98
CA ASN A 410 -12.41 -7.40 16.50
C ASN A 410 -12.20 -7.07 15.01
N ALA A 411 -10.94 -6.89 14.62
CA ALA A 411 -10.56 -6.99 13.22
C ALA A 411 -10.71 -8.44 12.71
N ILE A 412 -10.92 -8.58 11.41
CA ILE A 412 -10.96 -9.87 10.69
C ILE A 412 -9.66 -10.66 10.86
N SER A 413 -9.77 -11.99 10.88
CA SER A 413 -8.63 -12.89 10.74
C SER A 413 -8.54 -13.42 9.31
N SER A 414 -7.49 -13.01 8.61
CA SER A 414 -7.04 -13.60 7.36
C SER A 414 -6.34 -14.94 7.65
N ASN A 415 -7.10 -16.03 7.59
CA ASN A 415 -6.61 -17.37 7.88
C ASN A 415 -6.00 -18.01 6.62
N VAL A 416 -4.69 -18.26 6.64
CA VAL A 416 -3.93 -18.70 5.46
C VAL A 416 -2.85 -19.72 5.87
N ASP A 417 -2.55 -20.67 4.98
CA ASP A 417 -1.53 -21.69 5.25
C ASP A 417 -0.10 -21.21 4.95
N ASP A 418 0.85 -21.84 5.62
CA ASP A 418 2.28 -21.52 5.58
C ASP A 418 2.89 -21.57 4.16
N ARG A 419 2.38 -22.43 3.27
CA ARG A 419 2.88 -22.50 1.88
C ARG A 419 2.35 -21.35 1.03
N ALA A 420 1.05 -21.03 1.16
CA ALA A 420 0.48 -19.86 0.50
C ALA A 420 1.16 -18.55 0.96
N ILE A 421 1.51 -18.42 2.25
CA ILE A 421 2.31 -17.28 2.73
C ILE A 421 3.65 -17.20 1.96
N HIS A 422 4.43 -18.28 1.87
CA HIS A 422 5.78 -18.22 1.27
C HIS A 422 5.80 -18.12 -0.27
N GLU A 423 4.91 -18.83 -0.98
CA GLU A 423 4.90 -18.85 -2.45
C GLU A 423 4.15 -17.68 -3.10
N VAL A 424 3.30 -16.99 -2.33
CA VAL A 424 2.41 -15.94 -2.84
C VAL A 424 2.57 -14.65 -2.03
N PHE A 425 2.08 -14.58 -0.80
CA PHE A 425 1.89 -13.29 -0.12
C PHE A 425 3.19 -12.64 0.40
N ALA A 426 4.12 -13.40 0.97
CA ALA A 426 5.41 -12.90 1.45
C ALA A 426 6.47 -12.77 0.34
N TRP A 427 6.23 -13.28 -0.87
CA TRP A 427 7.22 -13.26 -1.96
C TRP A 427 7.61 -11.82 -2.39
N PRO A 428 6.69 -10.85 -2.57
CA PRO A 428 7.07 -9.46 -2.86
C PRO A 428 7.88 -8.80 -1.73
N PHE A 429 7.59 -9.16 -0.47
CA PHE A 429 8.34 -8.68 0.69
C PHE A 429 9.76 -9.30 0.74
N ALA A 430 9.93 -10.56 0.33
CA ALA A 430 11.25 -11.18 0.17
C ALA A 430 12.11 -10.45 -0.87
N GLU A 431 11.55 -10.13 -2.03
CA GLU A 431 12.24 -9.31 -3.05
C GLU A 431 12.47 -7.87 -2.58
N SER A 432 11.58 -7.30 -1.75
CA SER A 432 11.76 -5.99 -1.14
C SER A 432 12.93 -5.96 -0.14
N VAL A 433 13.09 -7.00 0.69
CA VAL A 433 14.27 -7.12 1.57
C VAL A 433 15.54 -7.37 0.76
N ARG A 434 15.49 -8.14 -0.33
CA ARG A 434 16.61 -8.28 -1.29
C ARG A 434 16.88 -6.99 -2.10
N ALA A 435 15.90 -6.10 -2.21
CA ALA A 435 16.05 -4.74 -2.73
C ALA A 435 16.49 -3.71 -1.67
N ASP A 436 16.87 -4.20 -0.48
CA ASP A 436 17.43 -3.44 0.63
C ASP A 436 16.47 -2.43 1.28
N VAL A 437 15.17 -2.77 1.37
CA VAL A 437 14.14 -1.88 1.94
C VAL A 437 14.46 -1.47 3.39
N ALA A 438 14.34 -0.18 3.69
CA ALA A 438 14.63 0.39 5.00
C ALA A 438 13.61 0.01 6.08
N SER A 439 12.34 -0.10 5.69
CA SER A 439 11.23 -0.32 6.63
C SER A 439 10.12 -1.21 6.06
N VAL A 440 9.37 -1.84 6.96
CA VAL A 440 8.17 -2.62 6.63
C VAL A 440 7.03 -2.17 7.54
N MET A 441 5.85 -1.95 6.97
CA MET A 441 4.66 -1.60 7.74
C MET A 441 3.84 -2.85 8.00
N CYS A 442 3.59 -3.20 9.27
CA CYS A 442 2.68 -4.28 9.63
C CYS A 442 1.21 -3.83 9.55
N SER A 443 0.31 -4.72 9.12
CA SER A 443 -1.08 -4.38 8.79
C SER A 443 -2.06 -4.39 9.96
N TYR A 444 -3.27 -3.86 9.73
CA TYR A 444 -4.33 -3.70 10.73
C TYR A 444 -4.89 -5.00 11.30
N GLN A 445 -5.11 -5.99 10.44
CA GLN A 445 -5.98 -7.12 10.73
C GLN A 445 -5.23 -8.30 11.36
N LYS A 446 -5.96 -9.35 11.73
CA LYS A 446 -5.36 -10.59 12.27
C LYS A 446 -4.93 -11.50 11.11
N VAL A 447 -3.89 -12.29 11.36
CA VAL A 447 -3.48 -13.41 10.50
C VAL A 447 -3.36 -14.65 11.38
N ASN A 448 -4.11 -15.70 11.07
CA ASN A 448 -4.24 -16.89 11.91
C ASN A 448 -4.48 -16.52 13.40
N ASN A 449 -5.47 -15.65 13.62
CA ASN A 449 -5.93 -15.11 14.91
C ASN A 449 -4.94 -14.28 15.75
N SER A 450 -3.80 -13.83 15.19
CA SER A 450 -2.91 -12.85 15.81
C SER A 450 -2.77 -11.59 14.95
N TYR A 451 -3.02 -10.41 15.53
CA TYR A 451 -2.89 -9.10 14.87
C TYR A 451 -1.51 -8.95 14.22
N ALA A 452 -1.43 -8.53 12.96
CA ALA A 452 -0.18 -8.59 12.20
C ALA A 452 0.98 -7.83 12.87
N CYS A 453 0.72 -6.65 13.45
CA CYS A 453 1.70 -5.86 14.23
C CYS A 453 2.16 -6.46 15.58
N GLU A 454 1.66 -7.64 15.94
CA GLU A 454 2.12 -8.41 17.09
C GLU A 454 2.17 -9.92 16.79
N ASN A 455 2.18 -10.30 15.50
CA ASN A 455 2.24 -11.69 15.06
C ASN A 455 3.69 -12.16 14.96
N SER A 456 4.13 -12.93 15.96
CA SER A 456 5.53 -13.33 16.07
C SER A 456 6.03 -14.25 14.94
N LYS A 457 5.25 -15.18 14.36
CA LYS A 457 5.71 -15.92 13.17
C LYS A 457 5.82 -15.00 11.96
N LEU A 458 4.93 -14.03 11.74
CA LEU A 458 5.10 -13.08 10.63
C LEU A 458 6.36 -12.22 10.81
N ILE A 459 6.48 -11.52 11.95
CA ILE A 459 7.54 -10.51 12.13
C ILE A 459 8.87 -11.15 12.57
N ASN A 460 8.90 -11.92 13.66
CA ASN A 460 10.14 -12.53 14.16
C ASN A 460 10.59 -13.71 13.29
N GLY A 461 9.66 -14.57 12.84
CA GLY A 461 9.96 -15.76 12.05
C GLY A 461 10.25 -15.44 10.59
N ILE A 462 9.21 -15.05 9.84
CA ILE A 462 9.30 -14.83 8.40
C ILE A 462 10.16 -13.61 8.09
N LEU A 463 9.78 -12.41 8.56
CA LEU A 463 10.45 -11.19 8.14
C LEU A 463 11.89 -11.07 8.68
N LYS A 464 12.08 -11.21 10.00
CA LYS A 464 13.40 -10.94 10.62
C LYS A 464 14.39 -12.10 10.58
N ASP A 465 13.95 -13.35 10.56
CA ASP A 465 14.86 -14.51 10.52
C ASP A 465 14.96 -15.16 9.14
N GLU A 466 13.83 -15.55 8.55
CA GLU A 466 13.80 -16.25 7.24
C GLU A 466 14.17 -15.30 6.11
N LEU A 467 13.58 -14.11 6.05
CA LEU A 467 13.94 -13.07 5.07
C LEU A 467 15.13 -12.20 5.49
N GLY A 468 15.67 -12.39 6.70
CA GLY A 468 16.90 -11.73 7.16
C GLY A 468 16.81 -10.20 7.27
N PHE A 469 15.63 -9.63 7.49
CA PHE A 469 15.39 -8.18 7.44
C PHE A 469 16.21 -7.37 8.47
N GLN A 470 17.00 -6.42 7.96
CA GLN A 470 17.91 -5.55 8.74
C GLN A 470 17.31 -4.20 9.13
N GLY A 471 16.23 -3.77 8.48
CA GLY A 471 15.54 -2.51 8.76
C GLY A 471 14.63 -2.57 9.99
N PHE A 472 13.70 -1.61 10.08
CA PHE A 472 12.73 -1.51 11.18
C PHE A 472 11.28 -1.80 10.74
N VAL A 473 10.49 -2.39 11.63
CA VAL A 473 9.06 -2.64 11.44
C VAL A 473 8.25 -1.55 12.13
N GLN A 474 7.47 -0.79 11.37
CA GLN A 474 6.51 0.17 11.90
C GLN A 474 5.09 -0.38 11.86
N SER A 475 4.18 0.15 12.69
CA SER A 475 2.76 -0.11 12.53
C SER A 475 2.14 0.74 11.42
N ASP A 476 1.06 0.23 10.83
CA ASP A 476 0.02 1.07 10.25
C ASP A 476 -0.73 1.83 11.37
N TRP A 477 -1.55 2.83 11.02
CA TRP A 477 -2.00 3.88 11.94
C TRP A 477 -3.06 3.38 12.94
N LEU A 478 -2.67 3.10 14.19
CA LEU A 478 -3.42 2.34 15.22
C LEU A 478 -3.45 0.80 15.01
N ALA A 479 -2.66 0.23 14.11
CA ALA A 479 -2.55 -1.24 13.98
C ALA A 479 -1.84 -1.91 15.18
N GLN A 480 -1.13 -1.16 16.01
CA GLN A 480 -0.63 -1.65 17.30
C GLN A 480 -1.79 -1.91 18.27
N ARG A 481 -1.89 -3.12 18.84
CA ARG A 481 -2.94 -3.49 19.80
C ARG A 481 -2.46 -3.88 21.20
N SER A 482 -1.16 -3.81 21.45
CA SER A 482 -0.57 -4.06 22.78
C SER A 482 0.78 -3.35 22.95
N GLY A 483 1.21 -3.14 24.21
CA GLY A 483 2.53 -2.60 24.52
C GLY A 483 3.64 -3.66 24.49
N VAL A 484 3.69 -4.52 25.51
CA VAL A 484 4.78 -5.52 25.68
C VAL A 484 4.72 -6.62 24.61
N GLN A 485 3.54 -7.09 24.23
CA GLN A 485 3.41 -8.19 23.26
C GLN A 485 3.87 -7.76 21.85
N SER A 486 3.44 -6.61 21.32
CA SER A 486 3.95 -6.08 20.05
C SER A 486 5.48 -5.89 20.06
N ALA A 487 6.04 -5.37 21.16
CA ALA A 487 7.48 -5.21 21.35
C ALA A 487 8.24 -6.54 21.27
N LEU A 488 7.76 -7.59 21.95
CA LEU A 488 8.40 -8.92 21.94
C LEU A 488 8.12 -9.73 20.67
N SER A 489 6.99 -9.47 19.99
CA SER A 489 6.66 -10.03 18.67
C SER A 489 7.42 -9.37 17.52
N GLY A 490 8.19 -8.31 17.80
CA GLY A 490 9.18 -7.78 16.88
C GLY A 490 8.88 -6.44 16.22
N LEU A 491 7.80 -5.74 16.61
CA LEU A 491 7.58 -4.34 16.22
C LEU A 491 8.78 -3.48 16.66
N ASP A 492 9.16 -2.47 15.87
CA ASP A 492 10.24 -1.52 16.19
C ASP A 492 9.75 -0.08 16.36
N MET A 493 8.68 0.32 15.67
CA MET A 493 8.14 1.68 15.71
C MET A 493 6.59 1.67 15.80
N SER A 494 6.03 2.43 16.75
CA SER A 494 4.59 2.65 16.90
C SER A 494 4.17 3.94 16.17
N MET A 495 3.17 3.85 15.30
CA MET A 495 2.61 4.98 14.52
C MET A 495 1.07 5.00 14.58
N PRO A 496 0.44 6.18 14.69
CA PRO A 496 1.03 7.51 14.91
C PRO A 496 1.61 7.73 16.33
N GLY A 497 1.53 6.71 17.20
CA GLY A 497 2.04 6.73 18.59
C GLY A 497 0.93 6.62 19.63
N ASP A 498 -0.31 6.94 19.26
CA ASP A 498 -1.53 6.71 20.04
C ASP A 498 -1.77 5.23 20.40
N GLY A 499 -2.71 4.98 21.31
CA GLY A 499 -3.04 3.65 21.83
C GLY A 499 -4.18 2.96 21.08
N ALA A 500 -5.24 2.62 21.82
CA ALA A 500 -6.42 1.95 21.27
C ALA A 500 -7.38 2.89 20.51
N ARG A 501 -7.17 4.21 20.59
CA ARG A 501 -8.04 5.26 20.03
C ARG A 501 -7.18 6.43 19.55
N TRP A 502 -7.69 7.20 18.59
CA TRP A 502 -7.08 8.43 18.12
C TRP A 502 -7.12 9.55 19.19
N THR A 503 -6.02 10.30 19.34
CA THR A 503 -5.95 11.61 20.00
C THR A 503 -6.35 11.65 21.48
N ASP A 504 -6.36 10.52 22.19
CA ASP A 504 -6.63 10.47 23.65
C ASP A 504 -5.35 10.54 24.51
N GLY A 505 -4.17 10.42 23.90
CA GLY A 505 -2.87 10.47 24.56
C GLY A 505 -2.47 9.20 25.32
N ASP A 506 -3.25 8.12 25.27
CA ASP A 506 -3.00 6.89 26.04
C ASP A 506 -2.25 5.81 25.23
N SER A 507 -1.04 6.13 24.79
CA SER A 507 -0.17 5.23 24.01
C SER A 507 -0.01 3.82 24.62
N PHE A 508 0.17 2.82 23.76
CA PHE A 508 0.66 1.50 24.18
C PHE A 508 2.16 1.50 24.54
N TRP A 509 2.94 2.44 23.97
CA TRP A 509 4.37 2.65 24.21
C TRP A 509 4.60 4.01 24.90
N GLY A 510 5.55 4.84 24.46
CA GLY A 510 5.97 6.04 25.18
C GLY A 510 6.33 5.71 26.64
N MET A 511 5.77 6.46 27.60
CA MET A 511 5.87 6.19 29.04
C MET A 511 5.67 4.70 29.40
N ARG A 512 4.74 3.98 28.75
CA ARG A 512 4.48 2.56 29.05
C ARG A 512 5.63 1.64 28.63
N LEU A 513 6.34 1.95 27.54
CA LEU A 513 7.54 1.21 27.12
C LEU A 513 8.72 1.50 28.06
N THR A 514 8.87 2.75 28.52
CA THR A 514 9.84 3.12 29.57
C THR A 514 9.57 2.37 30.87
N GLN A 515 8.30 2.26 31.30
CA GLN A 515 7.92 1.45 32.47
C GLN A 515 8.23 -0.04 32.24
N ALA A 516 7.93 -0.58 31.06
CA ALA A 516 8.19 -1.97 30.70
C ALA A 516 9.68 -2.34 30.70
N ALA A 517 10.56 -1.40 30.34
CA ALA A 517 12.01 -1.54 30.45
C ALA A 517 12.46 -1.60 31.91
N LEU A 518 12.03 -0.63 32.73
CA LEU A 518 12.38 -0.53 34.15
C LEU A 518 11.89 -1.74 34.96
N ASN A 519 10.69 -2.25 34.66
CA ASN A 519 10.14 -3.44 35.30
C ASN A 519 10.56 -4.78 34.65
N THR A 520 11.45 -4.75 33.64
CA THR A 520 12.00 -5.91 32.95
C THR A 520 10.99 -6.81 32.20
N SER A 521 9.77 -6.33 31.93
CA SER A 521 8.83 -7.03 31.04
C SER A 521 9.17 -6.89 29.55
N VAL A 522 9.90 -5.83 29.18
CA VAL A 522 10.63 -5.75 27.89
C VAL A 522 12.13 -5.68 28.21
N PRO A 523 12.96 -6.62 27.72
CA PRO A 523 14.40 -6.57 27.92
C PRO A 523 15.04 -5.35 27.24
N MET A 524 16.07 -4.75 27.86
CA MET A 524 16.83 -3.65 27.24
C MET A 524 17.48 -4.07 25.91
N GLU A 525 17.87 -5.34 25.75
CA GLU A 525 18.32 -5.92 24.48
C GLU A 525 17.31 -5.67 23.35
N ARG A 526 16.01 -5.89 23.62
CA ARG A 526 14.95 -5.67 22.64
C ARG A 526 14.85 -4.19 22.25
N ILE A 527 14.87 -3.29 23.22
CA ILE A 527 14.75 -1.83 23.00
C ILE A 527 15.99 -1.28 22.27
N ASN A 528 17.18 -1.75 22.62
CA ASN A 528 18.41 -1.39 21.92
C ASN A 528 18.33 -1.84 20.44
N ASP A 529 17.84 -3.05 20.13
CA ASP A 529 17.63 -3.51 18.74
C ASP A 529 16.62 -2.66 17.97
N MET A 530 15.47 -2.31 18.56
CA MET A 530 14.46 -1.45 17.91
C MET A 530 15.08 -0.14 17.41
N VAL A 531 15.78 0.57 18.30
CA VAL A 531 16.39 1.87 17.97
C VAL A 531 17.58 1.70 17.03
N THR A 532 18.37 0.63 17.21
CA THR A 532 19.52 0.37 16.33
C THR A 532 19.08 0.08 14.90
N ARG A 533 17.96 -0.62 14.68
CA ARG A 533 17.35 -0.80 13.35
C ARG A 533 16.96 0.53 12.70
N ILE A 534 16.31 1.42 13.45
CA ILE A 534 15.88 2.74 12.97
C ILE A 534 17.08 3.64 12.65
N VAL A 535 18.04 3.74 13.57
CA VAL A 535 19.26 4.56 13.41
C VAL A 535 20.18 3.99 12.33
N ALA A 536 20.29 2.66 12.20
CA ALA A 536 21.06 2.04 11.12
C ALA A 536 20.42 2.30 9.76
N ALA A 537 19.10 2.30 9.63
CA ALA A 537 18.43 2.66 8.37
C ALA A 537 18.67 4.14 8.01
N TRP A 538 18.59 5.04 8.99
CA TRP A 538 18.92 6.46 8.84
C TRP A 538 20.36 6.70 8.33
N TYR A 539 21.34 5.98 8.89
CA TYR A 539 22.73 6.00 8.41
C TYR A 539 22.92 5.32 7.05
N HIS A 540 22.27 4.18 6.81
CA HIS A 540 22.37 3.45 5.54
C HIS A 540 21.95 4.36 4.38
N PHE A 541 20.79 5.00 4.51
CA PHE A 541 20.23 5.88 3.49
C PHE A 541 20.69 7.34 3.63
N ARG A 542 21.87 7.57 4.24
CA ARG A 542 22.59 8.86 4.21
C ARG A 542 21.74 10.07 4.63
N GLN A 543 20.94 9.89 5.66
CA GLN A 543 20.15 10.98 6.24
C GLN A 543 20.97 11.84 7.21
N ASP A 544 22.09 11.30 7.71
CA ASP A 544 23.18 12.04 8.36
C ASP A 544 23.87 13.02 7.39
N SER A 545 24.13 12.59 6.15
CA SER A 545 24.77 13.41 5.12
C SER A 545 23.76 14.10 4.18
N TRP A 546 22.78 14.79 4.75
CA TRP A 546 22.00 15.80 4.02
C TRP A 546 22.91 16.97 3.62
N ASP A 547 22.69 17.61 2.47
CA ASP A 547 23.42 18.82 2.08
C ASP A 547 23.40 19.86 3.21
N GLN A 548 24.59 20.33 3.63
CA GLN A 548 24.76 21.25 4.76
C GLN A 548 25.24 22.64 4.33
N PRO A 549 24.64 23.74 4.82
CA PRO A 549 23.38 23.76 5.57
C PRO A 549 22.20 23.29 4.70
N PRO A 550 21.16 22.68 5.29
CA PRO A 550 19.95 22.33 4.55
C PRO A 550 19.30 23.59 3.96
N PRO A 551 18.58 23.49 2.83
CA PRO A 551 18.00 24.67 2.16
C PRO A 551 17.06 25.52 3.02
N LEU A 552 16.53 24.95 4.11
CA LEU A 552 15.67 25.62 5.09
C LEU A 552 16.10 25.27 6.52
N GLY A 553 16.41 26.30 7.32
CA GLY A 553 16.55 26.21 8.78
C GLY A 553 17.55 25.16 9.27
N LYS A 554 17.04 24.18 10.04
CA LYS A 554 17.80 23.03 10.57
C LYS A 554 17.54 21.74 9.79
N GLY A 555 16.80 21.79 8.68
CA GLY A 555 16.23 20.61 8.01
C GLY A 555 14.92 20.16 8.66
N GLY A 556 14.39 19.02 8.20
CA GLY A 556 13.04 18.54 8.52
C GLY A 556 12.01 18.90 7.44
N PRO A 557 10.73 18.53 7.64
CA PRO A 557 9.64 18.80 6.70
C PRO A 557 9.42 20.31 6.50
N ASN A 558 9.09 20.69 5.25
CA ASN A 558 8.86 22.09 4.86
C ASN A 558 7.43 22.39 4.37
N PHE A 559 6.50 21.51 4.76
CA PHE A 559 5.07 21.59 4.54
C PHE A 559 4.34 21.01 5.77
N SER A 560 3.04 21.28 5.92
CA SER A 560 2.20 20.72 6.97
C SER A 560 1.09 19.84 6.40
N SER A 561 0.92 18.64 6.95
CA SER A 561 -0.15 17.70 6.59
C SER A 561 -1.55 18.19 7.01
N TRP A 562 -1.64 19.27 7.78
CA TRP A 562 -2.86 19.67 8.51
C TRP A 562 -3.41 21.04 8.10
N THR A 563 -2.69 21.79 7.27
CA THR A 563 -3.14 23.08 6.76
C THR A 563 -2.38 23.45 5.50
N ASN A 564 -3.06 24.14 4.57
CA ASN A 564 -2.45 24.76 3.39
C ASN A 564 -1.92 26.18 3.67
N GLU A 565 -2.22 26.74 4.84
CA GLU A 565 -1.81 28.09 5.24
C GLU A 565 -0.31 28.17 5.52
N LYS A 566 0.28 29.34 5.25
CA LYS A 566 1.71 29.56 5.46
C LYS A 566 2.10 29.45 6.93
N MET A 567 1.24 29.98 7.80
CA MET A 567 1.38 29.97 9.25
C MET A 567 0.46 28.92 9.84
N GLY A 568 0.94 28.17 10.83
CA GLY A 568 0.14 27.17 11.52
C GLY A 568 0.78 26.71 12.82
N GLY A 569 0.03 25.93 13.60
CA GLY A 569 0.53 25.28 14.82
C GLY A 569 1.55 24.18 14.50
N LEU A 570 2.53 23.99 15.39
CA LEU A 570 3.50 22.90 15.28
C LEU A 570 2.90 21.54 15.70
N HIS A 571 1.97 21.55 16.66
CA HIS A 571 1.31 20.35 17.18
C HIS A 571 -0.23 20.52 17.19
N PRO A 572 -0.90 20.71 16.03
CA PRO A 572 -2.32 21.08 15.96
C PRO A 572 -3.31 20.10 16.61
N GLY A 573 -2.89 18.86 16.92
CA GLY A 573 -3.69 17.95 17.75
C GLY A 573 -3.88 18.43 19.21
N SER A 574 -3.01 19.32 19.71
CA SER A 574 -3.02 19.82 21.09
C SER A 574 -3.68 21.19 21.21
N GLU A 575 -4.76 21.27 21.99
CA GLU A 575 -5.44 22.53 22.34
C GLU A 575 -4.59 23.44 23.27
N ASP A 576 -3.59 22.86 23.94
CA ASP A 576 -2.68 23.58 24.84
C ASP A 576 -1.46 24.19 24.12
N ASP A 577 -1.26 23.95 22.82
CA ASP A 577 -0.14 24.53 22.06
C ASP A 577 -0.53 25.83 21.34
N ASP A 578 -0.04 26.95 21.86
CA ASP A 578 -0.20 28.28 21.30
C ASP A 578 0.90 28.66 20.28
N THR A 579 1.92 27.81 20.06
CA THR A 579 3.01 28.11 19.12
C THR A 579 2.54 28.14 17.67
N HIS A 580 2.91 29.18 16.94
CA HIS A 580 2.58 29.36 15.52
C HIS A 580 3.83 29.77 14.73
N GLU A 581 4.25 28.94 13.78
CA GLU A 581 5.44 29.17 12.95
C GLU A 581 5.10 29.08 11.45
N VAL A 582 6.10 29.31 10.59
CA VAL A 582 5.96 29.03 9.15
C VAL A 582 6.03 27.53 8.95
N VAL A 583 4.88 26.90 8.69
CA VAL A 583 4.77 25.44 8.52
C VAL A 583 4.71 25.03 7.05
N ASN A 584 4.33 25.94 6.15
CA ASN A 584 4.39 25.72 4.70
C ASN A 584 5.35 26.70 4.02
N HIS A 585 6.34 26.15 3.32
CA HIS A 585 7.32 26.90 2.53
C HIS A 585 7.03 26.91 1.03
N TYR A 586 6.02 26.18 0.56
CA TYR A 586 5.61 26.07 -0.84
C TYR A 586 6.75 25.63 -1.78
N VAL A 587 7.62 24.72 -1.31
CA VAL A 587 8.76 24.21 -2.07
C VAL A 587 8.25 23.35 -3.24
N ASN A 588 8.52 23.78 -4.48
CA ASN A 588 8.17 23.01 -5.67
C ASN A 588 9.14 21.85 -5.89
N ALA A 589 8.61 20.63 -5.82
CA ALA A 589 9.38 19.38 -5.90
C ALA A 589 9.42 18.76 -7.32
N GLN A 590 8.49 19.16 -8.21
CA GLN A 590 8.19 18.55 -9.53
C GLN A 590 9.31 18.68 -10.59
N ALA A 591 10.49 19.18 -10.22
CA ALA A 591 11.68 19.30 -11.07
C ALA A 591 11.50 20.17 -12.34
N THR A 592 10.75 21.27 -12.23
CA THR A 592 10.35 22.16 -13.34
C THR A 592 11.46 23.07 -13.90
N GLY A 593 12.74 22.83 -13.58
CA GLY A 593 13.88 23.64 -14.02
C GLY A 593 14.55 23.10 -15.30
N SER A 594 15.21 23.97 -16.07
CA SER A 594 15.86 23.60 -17.34
C SER A 594 17.03 22.59 -17.22
N THR A 595 17.46 22.28 -15.99
CA THR A 595 18.54 21.34 -15.69
C THR A 595 18.05 19.95 -15.27
N SER A 596 16.73 19.70 -15.26
CA SER A 596 16.15 18.41 -14.90
C SER A 596 14.88 18.11 -15.68
N LEU A 597 14.64 16.83 -16.02
CA LEU A 597 13.36 16.41 -16.57
C LEU A 597 12.24 16.63 -15.54
N PRO A 598 11.14 17.34 -15.90
CA PRO A 598 9.97 17.47 -15.04
C PRO A 598 9.36 16.09 -14.75
N HIS A 599 8.96 15.87 -13.49
CA HIS A 599 8.44 14.57 -13.06
C HIS A 599 7.10 14.20 -13.70
N SER A 600 6.32 15.19 -14.18
CA SER A 600 5.14 14.97 -15.01
C SER A 600 5.44 14.21 -16.30
N LEU A 601 6.64 14.33 -16.88
CA LEU A 601 7.03 13.51 -18.04
C LEU A 601 7.17 12.02 -17.67
N VAL A 602 7.65 11.71 -16.46
CA VAL A 602 7.70 10.34 -15.94
C VAL A 602 6.28 9.82 -15.68
N ALA A 603 5.40 10.64 -15.10
CA ALA A 603 3.99 10.31 -14.92
C ALA A 603 3.31 9.99 -16.26
N ARG A 604 3.48 10.84 -17.29
CA ARG A 604 2.94 10.64 -18.64
C ARG A 604 3.47 9.37 -19.30
N LYS A 605 4.78 9.11 -19.25
CA LYS A 605 5.40 7.87 -19.75
C LYS A 605 4.74 6.63 -19.12
N VAL A 606 4.63 6.61 -17.79
CA VAL A 606 4.08 5.46 -17.04
C VAL A 606 2.60 5.25 -17.33
N ALA A 607 1.81 6.31 -17.44
CA ALA A 607 0.40 6.22 -17.81
C ALA A 607 0.20 5.71 -19.25
N ALA A 608 0.95 6.24 -20.21
CA ALA A 608 0.83 5.85 -21.61
C ALA A 608 1.28 4.40 -21.82
N GLU A 609 2.42 4.01 -21.21
CA GLU A 609 2.94 2.66 -21.32
C GLU A 609 2.20 1.63 -20.45
N GLY A 610 1.48 2.08 -19.41
CA GLY A 610 0.57 1.28 -18.59
C GLY A 610 -0.86 1.17 -19.15
N THR A 611 -1.16 1.83 -20.27
CA THR A 611 -2.45 1.71 -20.96
C THR A 611 -2.48 0.45 -21.82
N VAL A 612 -3.45 -0.43 -21.57
CA VAL A 612 -3.56 -1.75 -22.21
C VAL A 612 -4.60 -1.73 -23.33
N LEU A 613 -4.21 -2.10 -24.55
CA LEU A 613 -5.15 -2.26 -25.68
C LEU A 613 -5.77 -3.67 -25.64
N LEU A 614 -7.06 -3.74 -25.31
CA LEU A 614 -7.80 -5.00 -25.14
C LEU A 614 -8.51 -5.47 -26.43
N LYS A 615 -8.96 -4.53 -27.26
CA LYS A 615 -9.65 -4.82 -28.52
C LYS A 615 -9.24 -3.80 -29.58
N ASN A 616 -8.99 -4.23 -30.81
CA ASN A 616 -8.76 -3.34 -31.95
C ASN A 616 -9.22 -3.99 -33.28
N VAL A 617 -10.50 -3.81 -33.62
CA VAL A 617 -11.11 -4.35 -34.84
C VAL A 617 -10.75 -3.47 -36.03
N ASN A 618 -10.32 -4.12 -37.13
CA ASN A 618 -9.99 -3.49 -38.42
C ASN A 618 -8.97 -2.33 -38.35
N GLY A 619 -8.06 -2.35 -37.36
CA GLY A 619 -7.09 -1.26 -37.17
C GLY A 619 -7.76 0.09 -36.91
N THR A 620 -8.80 0.10 -36.07
CA THR A 620 -9.53 1.32 -35.71
C THR A 620 -8.69 2.27 -34.84
N LEU A 621 -7.77 1.71 -34.05
CA LEU A 621 -6.67 2.44 -33.44
C LEU A 621 -5.34 2.05 -34.13
N PRO A 622 -4.36 2.96 -34.25
CA PRO A 622 -4.40 4.35 -33.78
C PRO A 622 -5.25 5.28 -34.67
N LEU A 623 -5.77 6.34 -34.06
CA LEU A 623 -6.53 7.41 -34.71
C LEU A 623 -5.63 8.32 -35.57
N SER A 624 -6.24 9.00 -36.54
CA SER A 624 -5.55 10.03 -37.34
C SER A 624 -5.95 11.43 -36.90
N ARG A 625 -4.96 12.30 -36.65
CA ARG A 625 -5.15 13.75 -36.39
C ARG A 625 -5.66 14.51 -37.61
N SER A 626 -5.52 13.91 -38.80
CA SER A 626 -5.91 14.46 -40.11
C SER A 626 -7.05 13.66 -40.77
N ALA A 627 -7.90 13.03 -39.97
CA ALA A 627 -9.09 12.32 -40.47
C ALA A 627 -10.10 13.29 -41.10
N THR A 628 -10.75 12.85 -42.19
CA THR A 628 -11.80 13.59 -42.90
C THR A 628 -13.09 12.77 -42.93
N GLY A 629 -14.25 13.40 -42.74
CA GLY A 629 -15.54 12.74 -42.81
C GLY A 629 -15.96 12.42 -44.26
N PRO A 630 -16.91 11.49 -44.49
CA PRO A 630 -17.37 11.13 -45.84
C PRO A 630 -18.01 12.30 -46.61
N GLU A 631 -18.62 13.25 -45.88
CA GLU A 631 -19.36 14.39 -46.43
C GLU A 631 -18.83 15.76 -45.95
N GLY A 632 -17.67 15.80 -45.28
CA GLY A 632 -17.11 17.05 -44.74
C GLY A 632 -16.08 16.85 -43.62
N ALA A 633 -16.17 17.65 -42.56
CA ALA A 633 -15.35 17.49 -41.38
C ALA A 633 -15.61 16.13 -40.69
N TYR A 634 -14.57 15.54 -40.11
CA TYR A 634 -14.66 14.29 -39.34
C TYR A 634 -15.29 14.53 -37.98
N ARG A 635 -16.45 13.92 -37.72
CA ARG A 635 -17.27 14.19 -36.52
C ARG A 635 -16.92 13.20 -35.42
N VAL A 636 -16.46 13.74 -34.30
CA VAL A 636 -16.03 12.97 -33.13
C VAL A 636 -16.89 13.34 -31.93
N GLY A 637 -17.70 12.40 -31.46
CA GLY A 637 -18.38 12.52 -30.18
C GLY A 637 -17.52 11.93 -29.05
N ILE A 638 -17.37 12.67 -27.95
CA ILE A 638 -16.72 12.22 -26.72
C ILE A 638 -17.79 12.14 -25.64
N TYR A 639 -17.97 10.97 -25.04
CA TYR A 639 -19.12 10.63 -24.20
C TYR A 639 -18.69 10.07 -22.84
N GLY A 640 -19.47 10.41 -21.82
CA GLY A 640 -19.31 9.91 -20.46
C GLY A 640 -18.66 10.93 -19.54
N GLU A 641 -19.04 10.86 -18.27
CA GLU A 641 -18.52 11.73 -17.21
C GLU A 641 -17.00 11.57 -17.02
N ASP A 642 -16.51 10.33 -17.11
CA ASP A 642 -15.09 9.96 -17.00
C ASP A 642 -14.19 10.55 -18.11
N ALA A 643 -14.77 11.18 -19.13
CA ALA A 643 -14.02 12.00 -20.09
C ALA A 643 -13.70 13.40 -19.55
N GLY A 644 -14.45 13.91 -18.57
CA GLY A 644 -14.46 15.32 -18.15
C GLY A 644 -13.59 15.65 -16.94
N PRO A 645 -13.49 16.95 -16.58
CA PRO A 645 -12.72 17.43 -15.43
C PRO A 645 -13.49 17.38 -14.09
N GLY A 646 -14.79 17.03 -14.11
CA GLY A 646 -15.66 17.09 -12.94
C GLY A 646 -15.84 18.52 -12.40
N GLU A 647 -16.10 18.63 -11.09
CA GLU A 647 -16.07 19.89 -10.33
C GLU A 647 -14.65 20.30 -9.89
N GLY A 648 -13.65 19.45 -10.17
CA GLY A 648 -12.22 19.68 -9.91
C GLY A 648 -11.56 18.49 -9.19
N PRO A 649 -10.25 18.25 -9.39
CA PRO A 649 -9.61 16.99 -9.00
C PRO A 649 -9.40 16.79 -7.49
N ASN A 650 -9.45 17.87 -6.70
CA ASN A 650 -9.23 17.83 -5.24
C ASN A 650 -10.45 18.32 -4.44
N ILE A 651 -11.64 18.41 -5.05
CA ILE A 651 -12.86 18.91 -4.37
C ILE A 651 -13.28 18.02 -3.20
N CYS A 652 -13.11 16.70 -3.35
CA CYS A 652 -13.28 15.71 -2.31
C CYS A 652 -11.95 15.45 -1.59
N ALA A 653 -12.00 15.42 -0.25
CA ALA A 653 -10.85 15.09 0.59
C ALA A 653 -10.39 13.64 0.36
N ASP A 654 -9.07 13.40 0.36
CA ASP A 654 -8.46 12.08 0.11
C ASP A 654 -8.98 11.35 -1.16
N ARG A 655 -9.52 12.12 -2.12
CA ARG A 655 -10.19 11.67 -3.35
C ARG A 655 -11.42 10.78 -3.15
N GLY A 656 -12.07 10.84 -1.99
CA GLY A 656 -13.27 10.06 -1.66
C GLY A 656 -14.55 10.51 -2.38
N CYS A 657 -14.52 10.54 -3.72
CA CYS A 657 -15.70 10.58 -4.60
C CYS A 657 -15.28 10.29 -6.06
N ASN A 658 -16.08 9.51 -6.78
CA ASN A 658 -15.88 9.22 -8.20
C ASN A 658 -16.66 10.24 -9.06
N GLN A 659 -16.03 11.36 -9.41
CA GLN A 659 -16.64 12.38 -10.28
C GLN A 659 -15.65 12.93 -11.30
N GLY A 660 -16.10 13.09 -12.54
CA GLY A 660 -15.21 13.34 -13.67
C GLY A 660 -14.29 12.16 -13.98
N THR A 661 -13.10 12.43 -14.53
CA THR A 661 -12.12 11.40 -14.94
C THR A 661 -11.36 10.79 -13.75
N LEU A 662 -11.30 9.45 -13.70
CA LEU A 662 -10.70 8.75 -12.56
C LEU A 662 -9.17 8.65 -12.65
N GLY A 663 -8.46 9.63 -12.07
CA GLY A 663 -7.00 9.68 -12.05
C GLY A 663 -6.33 8.82 -10.97
N SER A 664 -7.03 8.55 -9.86
CA SER A 664 -6.59 7.83 -8.65
C SER A 664 -7.83 7.33 -7.92
N GLY A 665 -7.73 6.22 -7.17
CA GLY A 665 -8.74 5.89 -6.14
C GLY A 665 -8.49 6.67 -4.84
N TRP A 666 -9.21 6.33 -3.77
CA TRP A 666 -9.28 7.14 -2.54
C TRP A 666 -8.56 6.59 -1.29
N GLY A 667 -8.30 7.46 -0.33
CA GLY A 667 -7.75 7.15 1.00
C GLY A 667 -6.28 7.55 1.18
N SER A 668 -5.56 6.91 2.12
CA SER A 668 -4.14 7.22 2.39
C SER A 668 -3.20 6.97 1.21
N GLY A 669 -3.60 6.10 0.27
CA GLY A 669 -2.89 5.88 -0.99
C GLY A 669 -2.96 7.08 -1.96
N ALA A 670 -3.95 7.95 -1.81
CA ALA A 670 -4.22 9.08 -2.69
C ALA A 670 -3.43 10.35 -2.29
N VAL A 671 -3.33 11.30 -3.21
CA VAL A 671 -2.61 12.58 -3.02
C VAL A 671 -3.33 13.74 -3.68
N GLU A 672 -2.92 14.97 -3.37
CA GLU A 672 -3.43 16.17 -4.03
C GLU A 672 -2.86 16.27 -5.44
N LEU A 673 -3.72 16.34 -6.46
CA LEU A 673 -3.29 16.50 -7.84
C LEU A 673 -2.96 17.98 -8.11
N PRO A 674 -1.74 18.35 -8.54
CA PRO A 674 -1.41 19.76 -8.83
C PRO A 674 -2.22 20.32 -10.00
N TYR A 675 -2.64 19.41 -10.88
CA TYR A 675 -3.64 19.55 -11.94
C TYR A 675 -4.09 18.14 -12.34
N LEU A 676 -5.16 18.01 -13.12
CA LEU A 676 -5.53 16.76 -13.77
C LEU A 676 -5.96 17.09 -15.20
N VAL A 677 -5.18 16.66 -16.21
CA VAL A 677 -5.57 16.87 -17.61
C VAL A 677 -6.62 15.83 -17.97
N SER A 678 -7.88 16.25 -18.14
CA SER A 678 -8.94 15.32 -18.52
C SER A 678 -8.79 14.81 -19.96
N PRO A 679 -9.32 13.61 -20.27
CA PRO A 679 -9.40 13.11 -21.65
C PRO A 679 -10.04 14.11 -22.60
N TRP A 680 -11.11 14.79 -22.19
CA TRP A 680 -11.77 15.85 -22.96
C TRP A 680 -10.82 17.01 -23.30
N GLU A 681 -10.10 17.54 -22.32
CA GLU A 681 -9.17 18.67 -22.54
C GLU A 681 -7.99 18.29 -23.44
N ALA A 682 -7.49 17.06 -23.36
CA ALA A 682 -6.45 16.58 -24.27
C ALA A 682 -7.01 16.37 -25.69
N LEU A 683 -8.14 15.68 -25.81
CA LEU A 683 -8.73 15.27 -27.09
C LEU A 683 -9.35 16.45 -27.87
N GLN A 684 -9.88 17.47 -27.20
CA GLN A 684 -10.33 18.71 -27.85
C GLN A 684 -9.17 19.43 -28.59
N ARG A 685 -7.93 19.29 -28.10
CA ARG A 685 -6.72 19.85 -28.72
C ARG A 685 -6.01 18.87 -29.67
N ALA A 686 -6.49 17.64 -29.79
CA ALA A 686 -5.81 16.55 -30.49
C ALA A 686 -6.06 16.52 -32.01
N TRP A 687 -7.11 17.19 -32.49
CA TRP A 687 -7.50 17.29 -33.90
C TRP A 687 -7.44 18.73 -34.41
N HIS A 688 -7.28 18.89 -35.73
CA HIS A 688 -7.36 20.20 -36.38
C HIS A 688 -8.83 20.61 -36.60
N SER A 689 -9.21 21.78 -36.09
CA SER A 689 -10.59 22.32 -36.19
C SER A 689 -11.03 22.67 -37.62
N GLU A 690 -10.11 22.69 -38.58
CA GLU A 690 -10.41 22.85 -40.01
C GLU A 690 -10.89 21.55 -40.66
N THR A 691 -10.54 20.39 -40.09
CA THR A 691 -10.85 19.06 -40.64
C THR A 691 -11.78 18.22 -39.78
N SER A 692 -12.03 18.61 -38.52
CA SER A 692 -12.74 17.78 -37.55
C SER A 692 -13.65 18.60 -36.62
N ASP A 693 -14.81 18.03 -36.29
CA ASP A 693 -15.84 18.60 -35.41
C ASP A 693 -15.93 17.72 -34.15
N VAL A 694 -15.29 18.16 -33.06
CA VAL A 694 -15.12 17.40 -31.81
C VAL A 694 -16.09 17.93 -30.75
N ARG A 695 -16.99 17.08 -30.25
CA ARG A 695 -18.09 17.47 -29.36
C ARG A 695 -18.13 16.62 -28.09
N GLY A 696 -18.16 17.29 -26.94
CA GLY A 696 -18.19 16.67 -25.61
C GLY A 696 -19.61 16.52 -25.06
N PHE A 697 -19.89 15.35 -24.51
CA PHE A 697 -21.14 14.97 -23.85
C PHE A 697 -20.78 14.30 -22.51
N LEU A 698 -20.29 15.12 -21.59
CA LEU A 698 -19.58 14.72 -20.37
C LEU A 698 -20.54 14.28 -19.24
N GLY A 699 -21.45 13.36 -19.55
CA GLY A 699 -22.43 12.80 -18.62
C GLY A 699 -23.15 11.59 -19.21
N ASN A 700 -23.65 10.72 -18.34
CA ASN A 700 -23.94 9.34 -18.74
C ASN A 700 -25.35 9.10 -19.34
N ASP A 701 -26.29 10.05 -19.24
CA ASP A 701 -27.49 10.05 -20.11
C ASP A 701 -27.27 10.93 -21.35
N VAL A 702 -27.11 10.26 -22.49
CA VAL A 702 -26.86 10.91 -23.78
C VAL A 702 -28.11 10.79 -24.66
N ALA A 703 -28.68 11.92 -25.08
CA ALA A 703 -29.82 11.94 -26.00
C ALA A 703 -29.43 11.39 -27.39
N LEU A 704 -30.26 10.50 -27.97
CA LEU A 704 -29.98 9.82 -29.25
C LEU A 704 -29.58 10.76 -30.41
N LYS A 705 -30.16 11.96 -30.46
CA LYS A 705 -29.83 13.02 -31.44
C LYS A 705 -28.33 13.41 -31.46
N ASN A 706 -27.61 13.17 -30.37
CA ASN A 706 -26.18 13.48 -30.23
C ASN A 706 -25.28 12.35 -30.76
N LEU A 707 -25.84 11.16 -31.00
CA LEU A 707 -25.13 9.93 -31.41
C LEU A 707 -25.24 9.66 -32.92
N VAL A 708 -26.39 9.99 -33.52
CA VAL A 708 -26.70 9.61 -34.91
C VAL A 708 -25.84 10.25 -35.98
N ASP A 709 -25.17 11.37 -35.69
CA ASP A 709 -24.41 12.17 -36.65
C ASP A 709 -22.91 12.24 -36.29
N GLN A 710 -22.28 11.07 -36.17
CA GLN A 710 -20.88 10.91 -35.76
C GLN A 710 -20.16 9.90 -36.66
N ASP A 711 -18.90 10.16 -36.96
CA ASP A 711 -18.02 9.21 -37.67
C ASP A 711 -17.22 8.34 -36.66
N LEU A 712 -16.95 8.91 -35.48
CA LEU A 712 -16.27 8.29 -34.34
C LEU A 712 -16.96 8.67 -33.03
N CYS A 713 -17.10 7.69 -32.13
CA CYS A 713 -17.55 7.90 -30.76
C CYS A 713 -16.49 7.34 -29.78
N LEU A 714 -15.98 8.19 -28.90
CA LEU A 714 -15.12 7.80 -27.79
C LEU A 714 -15.97 7.77 -26.52
N VAL A 715 -16.00 6.65 -25.81
CA VAL A 715 -16.82 6.45 -24.61
C VAL A 715 -15.95 6.16 -23.42
N PHE A 716 -16.17 6.91 -22.35
CA PHE A 716 -15.45 6.84 -21.09
C PHE A 716 -16.37 6.33 -19.99
N ALA A 717 -15.86 5.41 -19.17
CA ALA A 717 -16.57 4.84 -18.03
C ALA A 717 -15.56 4.29 -17.03
N ASN A 718 -15.92 4.31 -15.74
CA ASN A 718 -15.00 3.93 -14.67
C ASN A 718 -15.64 3.02 -13.61
N SER A 719 -14.82 2.58 -12.65
CA SER A 719 -15.22 1.80 -11.49
C SER A 719 -14.17 1.97 -10.40
N ASP A 720 -14.48 2.79 -9.40
CA ASP A 720 -13.56 3.24 -8.35
C ASP A 720 -13.73 2.48 -7.02
N GLY A 721 -12.79 2.68 -6.11
CA GLY A 721 -12.77 2.18 -4.73
C GLY A 721 -11.52 2.65 -4.00
N GLY A 722 -11.41 2.35 -2.70
CA GLY A 722 -10.29 2.87 -1.92
C GLY A 722 -10.24 2.35 -0.49
N GLU A 723 -9.72 3.18 0.40
CA GLU A 723 -9.57 2.84 1.81
C GLU A 723 -10.90 2.88 2.60
N GLY A 724 -11.12 1.91 3.48
CA GLY A 724 -12.40 1.67 4.17
C GLY A 724 -12.87 2.72 5.18
N PHE A 725 -12.06 3.76 5.48
CA PHE A 725 -12.50 4.88 6.33
C PHE A 725 -13.36 5.92 5.57
N LEU A 726 -13.46 5.78 4.24
CA LEU A 726 -14.30 6.59 3.36
C LEU A 726 -15.27 5.70 2.59
N HIS A 727 -16.33 6.31 2.09
CA HIS A 727 -17.27 5.70 1.16
C HIS A 727 -17.71 6.71 0.10
N ASP A 728 -18.13 6.20 -1.05
CA ASP A 728 -18.83 6.96 -2.08
C ASP A 728 -20.07 6.18 -2.52
N ASP A 729 -21.21 6.86 -2.65
CA ASP A 729 -22.56 6.25 -2.65
C ASP A 729 -22.67 5.07 -1.65
N GLU A 730 -22.82 3.83 -2.14
CA GLU A 730 -22.98 2.59 -1.38
C GLU A 730 -21.66 1.77 -1.25
N ILE A 731 -20.50 2.34 -1.61
CA ILE A 731 -19.21 1.64 -1.70
C ILE A 731 -18.30 1.99 -0.52
N PHE A 732 -18.17 1.08 0.44
CA PHE A 732 -17.42 1.28 1.69
C PHE A 732 -15.98 0.74 1.57
N GLY A 733 -15.15 1.47 0.83
CA GLY A 733 -13.77 1.11 0.48
C GLY A 733 -13.69 0.00 -0.59
N ASP A 734 -14.08 -1.22 -0.24
CA ASP A 734 -14.20 -2.33 -1.20
C ASP A 734 -15.38 -2.13 -2.15
N ARG A 735 -15.21 -2.45 -3.43
CA ARG A 735 -16.29 -2.42 -4.43
C ARG A 735 -17.30 -3.52 -4.13
N ASN A 736 -18.60 -3.19 -4.19
CA ASN A 736 -19.67 -4.17 -3.96
C ASN A 736 -19.65 -5.33 -4.99
N ASP A 737 -19.25 -5.02 -6.22
CA ASP A 737 -19.19 -5.94 -7.36
C ASP A 737 -17.98 -5.61 -8.28
N LEU A 738 -18.05 -5.99 -9.56
CA LEU A 738 -17.05 -5.69 -10.59
C LEU A 738 -17.66 -4.93 -11.79
N ASP A 739 -18.79 -4.25 -11.63
CA ASP A 739 -19.45 -3.54 -12.72
C ASP A 739 -18.89 -2.11 -12.91
N LEU A 740 -19.30 -1.47 -14.01
CA LEU A 740 -18.99 -0.07 -14.30
C LEU A 740 -19.99 0.85 -13.59
N GLN A 741 -19.45 1.77 -12.78
CA GLN A 741 -20.21 2.72 -11.96
C GLN A 741 -20.90 3.78 -12.83
N HIS A 742 -21.77 4.59 -12.20
CA HIS A 742 -22.56 5.65 -12.85
C HIS A 742 -23.32 5.18 -14.11
N SER A 743 -23.73 3.90 -14.15
CA SER A 743 -24.34 3.22 -15.31
C SER A 743 -23.47 3.19 -16.59
N GLY A 744 -22.13 3.19 -16.46
CA GLY A 744 -21.19 3.21 -17.58
C GLY A 744 -21.41 2.09 -18.62
N ALA A 745 -21.78 0.88 -18.21
CA ALA A 745 -22.14 -0.20 -19.14
C ALA A 745 -23.31 0.18 -20.06
N LYS A 746 -24.38 0.77 -19.52
CA LYS A 746 -25.56 1.23 -20.29
C LYS A 746 -25.22 2.37 -21.25
N LEU A 747 -24.28 3.25 -20.86
CA LEU A 747 -23.73 4.28 -21.74
C LEU A 747 -23.01 3.64 -22.93
N ILE A 748 -22.10 2.69 -22.68
CA ILE A 748 -21.35 1.99 -23.74
C ILE A 748 -22.31 1.27 -24.69
N GLU A 749 -23.27 0.50 -24.18
CA GLU A 749 -24.30 -0.19 -24.99
C GLU A 749 -25.05 0.78 -25.90
N ARG A 750 -25.51 1.90 -25.34
CA ARG A 750 -26.29 2.93 -26.05
C ARG A 750 -25.47 3.64 -27.13
N VAL A 751 -24.21 4.00 -26.84
CA VAL A 751 -23.33 4.65 -27.81
C VAL A 751 -22.93 3.67 -28.92
N ALA A 752 -22.52 2.45 -28.56
CA ALA A 752 -22.16 1.41 -29.53
C ALA A 752 -23.32 1.02 -30.46
N THR A 753 -24.56 1.08 -29.98
CA THR A 753 -25.76 0.78 -30.79
C THR A 753 -26.15 1.92 -31.75
N HIS A 754 -25.80 3.18 -31.43
CA HIS A 754 -26.36 4.36 -32.12
C HIS A 754 -25.35 5.34 -32.71
N CYS A 755 -24.03 5.17 -32.48
CA CYS A 755 -22.98 5.99 -33.08
C CYS A 755 -23.10 6.01 -34.61
N GLY A 756 -23.16 7.20 -35.22
CA GLY A 756 -23.33 7.34 -36.67
C GLY A 756 -24.56 6.64 -37.23
N GLY A 757 -25.65 6.59 -36.46
CA GLY A 757 -26.87 5.85 -36.82
C GLY A 757 -26.71 4.33 -36.78
N GLY A 758 -25.71 3.83 -36.06
CA GLY A 758 -25.30 2.43 -36.05
C GLY A 758 -24.24 2.08 -37.11
N GLN A 759 -23.59 3.08 -37.72
CA GLN A 759 -22.49 2.90 -38.69
C GLN A 759 -21.17 3.58 -38.27
N GLY A 760 -21.20 4.43 -37.24
CA GLY A 760 -20.00 5.07 -36.68
C GLY A 760 -19.18 4.10 -35.82
N LYS A 761 -17.88 4.37 -35.70
CA LYS A 761 -16.99 3.51 -34.90
C LYS A 761 -17.04 3.91 -33.43
N THR A 762 -17.26 2.97 -32.50
CA THR A 762 -17.12 3.24 -31.06
C THR A 762 -15.82 2.69 -30.50
N VAL A 763 -15.08 3.53 -29.78
CA VAL A 763 -13.92 3.15 -28.96
C VAL A 763 -14.28 3.37 -27.50
N VAL A 764 -14.01 2.38 -26.65
CA VAL A 764 -14.21 2.47 -25.20
C VAL A 764 -12.87 2.71 -24.52
N VAL A 765 -12.83 3.58 -23.53
CA VAL A 765 -11.70 3.80 -22.62
C VAL A 765 -12.19 3.59 -21.20
N LEU A 766 -11.46 2.82 -20.40
CA LEU A 766 -11.82 2.52 -19.01
C LEU A 766 -10.71 2.96 -18.04
N HIS A 767 -11.09 3.70 -17.00
CA HIS A 767 -10.27 3.96 -15.81
C HIS A 767 -10.85 3.18 -14.62
N SER A 768 -10.02 2.47 -13.85
CA SER A 768 -10.52 1.67 -12.71
C SER A 768 -9.39 1.19 -11.80
N ILE A 769 -9.75 0.94 -10.54
CA ILE A 769 -8.88 0.36 -9.51
C ILE A 769 -8.56 -1.14 -9.70
N GLY A 770 -9.26 -1.83 -10.60
CA GLY A 770 -9.12 -3.28 -10.79
C GLY A 770 -10.10 -3.81 -11.83
N PRO A 771 -10.07 -5.11 -12.16
CA PRO A 771 -10.85 -5.67 -13.28
C PRO A 771 -12.35 -5.37 -13.17
N VAL A 772 -13.00 -5.25 -14.34
CA VAL A 772 -14.46 -5.05 -14.45
C VAL A 772 -15.08 -6.04 -15.43
N VAL A 773 -16.34 -6.40 -15.19
CA VAL A 773 -17.14 -7.26 -16.07
C VAL A 773 -17.55 -6.49 -17.33
N MET A 774 -17.43 -7.14 -18.49
CA MET A 774 -17.63 -6.50 -19.80
C MET A 774 -18.71 -7.17 -20.67
N GLU A 775 -19.32 -8.27 -20.18
CA GLU A 775 -20.04 -9.23 -21.02
C GLU A 775 -21.27 -8.66 -21.75
N SER A 776 -21.93 -7.61 -21.23
CA SER A 776 -23.11 -7.02 -21.87
C SER A 776 -22.77 -6.17 -23.11
N TRP A 777 -21.54 -5.66 -23.21
CA TRP A 777 -21.16 -4.65 -24.20
C TRP A 777 -19.94 -4.98 -25.06
N ILE A 778 -18.99 -5.78 -24.56
CA ILE A 778 -17.69 -6.01 -25.21
C ILE A 778 -17.79 -6.63 -26.61
N ASP A 779 -18.76 -7.53 -26.83
CA ASP A 779 -18.95 -8.23 -28.09
C ASP A 779 -19.94 -7.52 -29.04
N LEU A 780 -20.46 -6.34 -28.67
CA LEU A 780 -21.33 -5.56 -29.55
C LEU A 780 -20.58 -5.16 -30.84
N PRO A 781 -21.19 -5.30 -32.04
CA PRO A 781 -20.56 -4.94 -33.31
C PRO A 781 -20.11 -3.48 -33.41
N GLY A 782 -20.74 -2.57 -32.66
CA GLY A 782 -20.36 -1.16 -32.61
C GLY A 782 -19.06 -0.88 -31.82
N VAL A 783 -18.69 -1.75 -30.87
CA VAL A 783 -17.46 -1.61 -30.07
C VAL A 783 -16.26 -2.09 -30.91
N HIS A 784 -15.60 -1.15 -31.56
CA HIS A 784 -14.47 -1.41 -32.46
C HIS A 784 -13.15 -1.56 -31.72
N ALA A 785 -12.91 -0.76 -30.68
CA ALA A 785 -11.70 -0.86 -29.86
C ALA A 785 -11.97 -0.60 -28.38
N VAL A 786 -11.10 -1.12 -27.52
CA VAL A 786 -11.17 -0.97 -26.05
C VAL A 786 -9.77 -0.75 -25.51
N LEU A 787 -9.57 0.34 -24.77
CA LEU A 787 -8.37 0.67 -24.01
C LEU A 787 -8.67 0.60 -22.51
N TYR A 788 -7.71 0.12 -21.74
CA TYR A 788 -7.76 0.06 -20.28
C TYR A 788 -6.62 0.91 -19.72
N ALA A 789 -6.94 2.08 -19.20
CA ALA A 789 -5.99 3.10 -18.76
C ALA A 789 -5.64 3.01 -17.26
N ASN A 790 -6.30 2.12 -16.51
CA ASN A 790 -6.09 1.91 -15.08
C ASN A 790 -6.32 3.23 -14.30
N LEU A 791 -5.30 3.75 -13.61
CA LEU A 791 -5.32 5.03 -12.87
C LEU A 791 -4.08 5.86 -13.24
N PRO A 792 -4.20 6.82 -14.18
CA PRO A 792 -3.05 7.45 -14.84
C PRO A 792 -2.49 8.72 -14.16
N GLY A 793 -3.01 9.15 -13.01
CA GLY A 793 -2.54 10.36 -12.32
C GLY A 793 -2.74 11.65 -13.13
N GLN A 794 -1.95 12.70 -12.84
CA GLN A 794 -2.18 14.07 -13.34
C GLN A 794 -2.15 14.24 -14.87
N GLU A 795 -1.52 13.31 -15.60
CA GLU A 795 -1.35 13.36 -17.05
C GLU A 795 -2.38 12.52 -17.84
N SER A 796 -3.46 12.04 -17.18
CA SER A 796 -4.53 11.18 -17.74
C SER A 796 -4.78 11.34 -19.25
N GLY A 797 -5.40 12.45 -19.66
CA GLY A 797 -5.78 12.70 -21.04
C GLY A 797 -4.59 12.88 -21.98
N ASN A 798 -3.48 13.43 -21.50
CA ASN A 798 -2.25 13.62 -22.28
C ASN A 798 -1.60 12.28 -22.65
N ALA A 799 -1.47 11.38 -21.67
CA ALA A 799 -0.93 10.04 -21.86
C ALA A 799 -1.85 9.16 -22.72
N LEU A 800 -3.16 9.23 -22.48
CA LEU A 800 -4.16 8.55 -23.30
C LEU A 800 -4.14 9.07 -24.75
N ALA A 801 -3.93 10.36 -24.98
CA ALA A 801 -3.82 10.93 -26.32
C ALA A 801 -2.57 10.44 -27.07
N ASP A 802 -1.44 10.20 -26.39
CA ASP A 802 -0.26 9.60 -27.04
C ASP A 802 -0.58 8.19 -27.57
N VAL A 803 -1.29 7.40 -26.77
CA VAL A 803 -1.70 6.03 -27.14
C VAL A 803 -2.79 6.03 -28.20
N LEU A 804 -3.83 6.85 -28.07
CA LEU A 804 -4.97 6.89 -29.01
C LEU A 804 -4.54 7.23 -30.44
N PHE A 805 -3.55 8.10 -30.62
CA PHE A 805 -3.02 8.49 -31.94
C PHE A 805 -1.74 7.72 -32.34
N GLY A 806 -1.23 6.86 -31.46
CA GLY A 806 -0.06 6.02 -31.73
C GLY A 806 1.26 6.78 -31.74
N ASP A 807 1.32 7.96 -31.12
CA ASP A 807 2.58 8.64 -30.80
C ASP A 807 3.40 7.80 -29.79
N VAL A 808 2.70 6.98 -28.98
CA VAL A 808 3.23 5.86 -28.19
C VAL A 808 2.53 4.56 -28.59
N ASP A 809 3.26 3.45 -28.65
CA ASP A 809 2.66 2.12 -28.87
C ASP A 809 1.90 1.63 -27.62
N ALA A 810 0.71 1.04 -27.83
CA ALA A 810 -0.21 0.59 -26.79
C ALA A 810 0.26 -0.71 -26.09
N SER A 811 1.48 -0.67 -25.58
CA SER A 811 2.29 -1.80 -25.13
C SER A 811 2.11 -2.20 -23.66
N GLY A 812 1.05 -1.70 -23.01
CA GLY A 812 0.66 -2.20 -21.68
C GLY A 812 0.22 -3.66 -21.73
N ARG A 813 0.32 -4.36 -20.60
CA ARG A 813 -0.15 -5.73 -20.43
C ARG A 813 -0.89 -5.84 -19.10
N LEU A 814 -2.05 -6.51 -19.08
CA LEU A 814 -2.87 -6.63 -17.88
C LEU A 814 -2.07 -7.23 -16.70
N PRO A 815 -1.99 -6.56 -15.55
CA PRO A 815 -1.31 -7.06 -14.37
C PRO A 815 -2.23 -7.94 -13.48
N TYR A 816 -3.42 -8.30 -13.99
CA TYR A 816 -4.43 -9.18 -13.40
C TYR A 816 -5.26 -9.82 -14.52
N THR A 817 -6.14 -10.77 -14.20
CA THR A 817 -7.09 -11.38 -15.14
C THR A 817 -8.40 -10.60 -15.16
N ILE A 818 -9.04 -10.48 -16.33
CA ILE A 818 -10.41 -10.00 -16.46
C ILE A 818 -11.33 -11.20 -16.72
N GLY A 819 -12.03 -11.62 -15.67
CA GLY A 819 -13.09 -12.62 -15.74
C GLY A 819 -14.36 -12.13 -16.45
N ARG A 820 -15.28 -13.06 -16.72
CA ARG A 820 -16.64 -12.80 -17.23
C ARG A 820 -17.65 -12.53 -16.12
N SER A 821 -17.35 -12.99 -14.90
CA SER A 821 -18.12 -12.73 -13.68
C SER A 821 -17.20 -12.66 -12.45
N LEU A 822 -17.71 -12.19 -11.31
CA LEU A 822 -17.01 -12.30 -10.02
C LEU A 822 -16.89 -13.77 -9.54
N ASP A 823 -17.80 -14.65 -9.93
CA ASP A 823 -17.74 -16.08 -9.58
C ASP A 823 -16.56 -16.81 -10.26
N ASP A 824 -16.07 -16.31 -11.39
CA ASP A 824 -14.95 -16.88 -12.14
C ASP A 824 -13.64 -16.90 -11.31
N TYR A 825 -13.47 -15.96 -10.38
CA TYR A 825 -12.29 -15.86 -9.50
C TYR A 825 -12.37 -16.80 -8.29
N GLY A 826 -13.49 -17.48 -8.08
CA GLY A 826 -13.69 -18.47 -7.03
C GLY A 826 -14.20 -17.92 -5.69
N PRO A 827 -14.50 -18.83 -4.74
CA PRO A 827 -15.19 -18.47 -3.50
C PRO A 827 -14.31 -17.67 -2.53
N ASN A 828 -12.99 -17.90 -2.53
CA ASN A 828 -12.05 -17.18 -1.66
C ASN A 828 -11.77 -15.75 -2.13
N ALA A 829 -12.17 -15.38 -3.36
CA ALA A 829 -11.95 -14.07 -3.96
C ALA A 829 -13.10 -13.07 -3.72
N LYS A 830 -14.07 -13.42 -2.87
CA LYS A 830 -15.17 -12.52 -2.49
C LYS A 830 -14.88 -11.83 -1.16
N VAL A 831 -15.17 -10.53 -1.12
CA VAL A 831 -15.08 -9.71 0.11
C VAL A 831 -16.19 -10.13 1.08
N LEU A 832 -15.86 -10.17 2.37
CA LEU A 832 -16.81 -10.37 3.46
C LEU A 832 -17.42 -9.02 3.89
N TYR A 833 -18.59 -8.66 3.34
CA TYR A 833 -19.28 -7.38 3.62
C TYR A 833 -20.14 -7.39 4.90
N ASP A 834 -20.78 -8.52 5.25
CA ASP A 834 -21.65 -8.67 6.44
C ASP A 834 -21.23 -9.92 7.23
N THR A 835 -21.03 -9.78 8.53
CA THR A 835 -20.97 -10.89 9.48
C THR A 835 -21.57 -10.52 10.83
N ARG A 836 -21.97 -11.55 11.59
CA ARG A 836 -22.46 -11.45 12.97
C ARG A 836 -21.50 -12.07 13.99
N ASP A 837 -20.37 -12.59 13.50
CA ASP A 837 -19.34 -13.21 14.34
C ASP A 837 -18.42 -12.13 14.93
N ARG A 838 -18.36 -12.05 16.27
CA ARG A 838 -17.50 -11.09 17.01
C ARG A 838 -16.03 -11.14 16.60
N GLN A 839 -15.59 -12.31 16.12
CA GLN A 839 -14.34 -12.50 15.41
C GLN A 839 -14.68 -12.88 13.97
N PRO A 840 -14.65 -11.92 13.02
CA PRO A 840 -14.78 -12.22 11.59
C PRO A 840 -13.56 -13.05 11.16
N GLU A 841 -13.77 -14.06 10.34
CA GLU A 841 -12.67 -14.85 9.76
C GLU A 841 -12.93 -15.11 8.29
N ILE A 842 -11.89 -14.97 7.47
CA ILE A 842 -11.88 -15.42 6.08
C ILE A 842 -10.75 -16.44 5.91
N THR A 843 -11.04 -17.58 5.28
CA THR A 843 -10.06 -18.66 5.11
C THR A 843 -9.65 -18.80 3.65
N PHE A 844 -8.36 -18.64 3.39
CA PHE A 844 -7.74 -18.80 2.08
C PHE A 844 -7.19 -20.23 1.92
N ASP A 845 -8.08 -21.23 1.98
CA ASP A 845 -7.71 -22.66 1.82
C ASP A 845 -7.20 -23.02 0.41
N GLN A 846 -7.32 -22.07 -0.54
CA GLN A 846 -6.76 -22.14 -1.88
C GLN A 846 -5.80 -20.98 -2.18
N GLY A 847 -5.11 -20.41 -1.17
CA GLY A 847 -4.25 -19.21 -1.32
C GLY A 847 -3.08 -19.31 -2.33
N LEU A 848 -2.78 -20.50 -2.87
CA LEU A 848 -1.87 -20.67 -4.01
C LEU A 848 -2.52 -20.41 -5.38
N PHE A 849 -3.85 -20.38 -5.44
CA PHE A 849 -4.65 -20.32 -6.66
C PHE A 849 -5.45 -19.01 -6.67
N ILE A 850 -4.75 -17.91 -6.91
CA ILE A 850 -5.31 -16.57 -7.09
C ILE A 850 -5.20 -16.14 -8.55
N ASP A 851 -6.15 -15.31 -9.02
CA ASP A 851 -6.17 -14.77 -10.38
C ASP A 851 -5.98 -15.88 -11.44
N TYR A 852 -5.10 -15.71 -12.43
CA TYR A 852 -4.87 -16.69 -13.51
C TYR A 852 -4.53 -18.10 -13.01
N ARG A 853 -3.94 -18.24 -11.81
CA ARG A 853 -3.67 -19.56 -11.20
C ARG A 853 -4.97 -20.31 -10.87
N TYR A 854 -6.02 -19.58 -10.50
CA TYR A 854 -7.37 -20.13 -10.32
C TYR A 854 -8.03 -20.45 -11.66
N PHE A 855 -7.96 -19.53 -12.63
CA PHE A 855 -8.56 -19.70 -13.96
C PHE A 855 -7.93 -20.87 -14.72
N ASP A 856 -6.62 -21.07 -14.61
CA ASP A 856 -5.90 -22.20 -15.21
C ASP A 856 -6.32 -23.52 -14.56
N ARG A 857 -6.17 -23.66 -13.23
CA ARG A 857 -6.50 -24.89 -12.48
C ARG A 857 -7.94 -25.36 -12.70
N ASN A 858 -8.89 -24.43 -12.81
CA ASN A 858 -10.31 -24.72 -13.02
C ASN A 858 -10.73 -24.75 -14.51
N ASN A 859 -9.78 -24.58 -15.44
CA ASN A 859 -10.01 -24.48 -16.89
C ASN A 859 -11.08 -23.43 -17.28
N ILE A 860 -11.13 -22.33 -16.54
CA ILE A 860 -11.99 -21.18 -16.84
C ILE A 860 -11.36 -20.39 -17.99
N THR A 861 -12.19 -19.91 -18.90
CA THR A 861 -11.77 -19.06 -20.03
C THR A 861 -12.11 -17.61 -19.69
N PRO A 862 -11.12 -16.76 -19.33
CA PRO A 862 -11.36 -15.37 -19.00
C PRO A 862 -11.89 -14.58 -20.21
N ARG A 863 -12.29 -13.33 -19.97
CA ARG A 863 -12.54 -12.36 -21.04
C ARG A 863 -11.20 -11.85 -21.60
N TYR A 864 -10.24 -11.56 -20.72
CA TYR A 864 -8.83 -11.32 -21.05
C TYR A 864 -7.94 -11.88 -19.94
N GLU A 865 -6.90 -12.64 -20.29
CA GLU A 865 -6.02 -13.29 -19.33
C GLU A 865 -4.94 -12.37 -18.72
N PHE A 866 -4.39 -12.76 -17.56
CA PHE A 866 -3.20 -12.13 -16.99
C PHE A 866 -2.06 -12.05 -18.01
N GLY A 867 -1.41 -10.88 -18.08
CA GLY A 867 -0.36 -10.57 -19.03
C GLY A 867 -0.84 -10.27 -20.46
N PHE A 868 -2.15 -10.25 -20.75
CA PHE A 868 -2.66 -9.92 -22.09
C PHE A 868 -2.55 -8.43 -22.44
N GLY A 869 -2.28 -8.13 -23.70
CA GLY A 869 -2.43 -6.81 -24.30
C GLY A 869 -1.97 -6.82 -25.76
N LEU A 870 -2.61 -6.01 -26.61
CA LEU A 870 -2.27 -5.88 -28.03
C LEU A 870 -1.10 -4.89 -28.24
N SER A 871 -0.82 -4.53 -29.49
CA SER A 871 0.12 -3.48 -29.91
C SER A 871 -0.37 -2.93 -31.25
N TYR A 872 0.15 -1.77 -31.68
CA TYR A 872 -0.03 -1.27 -33.05
C TYR A 872 0.94 -1.86 -34.07
N THR A 873 1.88 -2.70 -33.63
CA THR A 873 2.67 -3.59 -34.48
C THR A 873 2.46 -5.05 -34.09
N THR A 874 3.11 -5.98 -34.80
CA THR A 874 3.04 -7.42 -34.48
C THR A 874 4.43 -7.96 -34.17
N PHE A 875 4.51 -8.88 -33.21
CA PHE A 875 5.75 -9.55 -32.85
C PHE A 875 5.69 -11.04 -33.14
N ASN A 876 6.85 -11.61 -33.46
CA ASN A 876 7.08 -13.06 -33.51
C ASN A 876 8.05 -13.43 -32.38
N ILE A 877 7.70 -14.44 -31.59
CA ILE A 877 8.53 -14.99 -30.51
C ILE A 877 8.92 -16.41 -30.91
N SER A 878 10.22 -16.68 -30.99
CA SER A 878 10.78 -17.92 -31.54
C SER A 878 12.04 -18.37 -30.82
N SER A 879 12.54 -19.58 -31.15
CA SER A 879 13.86 -20.08 -30.72
C SER A 879 14.13 -20.01 -29.21
N LEU A 880 13.18 -20.48 -28.39
CA LEU A 880 13.40 -20.72 -26.97
C LEU A 880 14.53 -21.75 -26.78
N LEU A 881 15.59 -21.33 -26.11
CA LEU A 881 16.68 -22.17 -25.62
C LEU A 881 16.74 -22.05 -24.09
N VAL A 882 16.82 -23.20 -23.43
CA VAL A 882 17.04 -23.30 -21.98
C VAL A 882 18.35 -24.06 -21.77
N GLN A 883 19.28 -23.45 -21.05
CA GLN A 883 20.60 -24.00 -20.74
C GLN A 883 20.75 -24.15 -19.22
N PRO A 884 20.97 -25.37 -18.71
CA PRO A 884 21.36 -25.59 -17.32
C PRO A 884 22.69 -24.93 -16.98
N LEU A 885 22.75 -24.27 -15.82
CA LEU A 885 23.92 -23.61 -15.27
C LEU A 885 24.49 -24.36 -14.05
N GLN A 886 23.63 -25.06 -13.32
CA GLN A 886 23.94 -25.77 -12.06
C GLN A 886 23.21 -27.13 -11.99
N GLU A 887 23.71 -28.05 -11.17
CA GLU A 887 23.05 -29.36 -10.94
C GLU A 887 21.82 -29.24 -10.02
N LYS A 888 20.75 -29.99 -10.34
CA LYS A 888 19.52 -30.05 -9.52
C LYS A 888 19.81 -30.64 -8.13
N ALA A 889 19.63 -29.85 -7.07
CA ALA A 889 19.75 -30.30 -5.68
C ALA A 889 18.46 -30.01 -4.90
N ARG A 890 17.97 -31.00 -4.13
CA ARG A 890 16.63 -30.95 -3.50
C ARG A 890 16.45 -29.79 -2.52
N LEU A 891 17.50 -29.46 -1.77
CA LEU A 891 17.53 -28.37 -0.80
C LEU A 891 18.54 -27.31 -1.27
N PRO A 892 18.44 -26.06 -0.78
CA PRO A 892 19.52 -25.08 -0.83
C PRO A 892 20.77 -25.56 -0.07
N SER A 893 21.86 -24.79 -0.13
CA SER A 893 22.97 -24.99 0.81
C SER A 893 22.51 -24.85 2.26
N GLU A 894 23.31 -25.39 3.20
CA GLU A 894 23.14 -25.08 4.62
C GLU A 894 23.09 -23.56 4.85
N ARG A 895 22.32 -23.12 5.84
CA ARG A 895 22.19 -21.70 6.18
C ARG A 895 23.57 -21.10 6.48
N PRO A 896 23.98 -20.00 5.83
CA PRO A 896 25.24 -19.35 6.15
C PRO A 896 25.25 -18.81 7.58
N GLN A 897 26.45 -18.76 8.17
CA GLN A 897 26.69 -18.01 9.41
C GLN A 897 26.55 -16.50 9.14
N ASN A 898 26.23 -15.72 10.17
CA ASN A 898 26.10 -14.27 10.05
C ASN A 898 27.42 -13.65 9.52
N GLU A 899 27.34 -12.67 8.62
CA GLU A 899 28.53 -11.98 8.09
C GLU A 899 29.16 -10.98 9.09
N ILE A 900 28.41 -10.66 10.14
CA ILE A 900 28.73 -9.83 11.28
C ILE A 900 27.87 -10.29 12.46
N GLU A 901 28.34 -10.08 13.69
CA GLU A 901 27.51 -10.31 14.88
C GLU A 901 26.73 -9.03 15.25
N PRO A 902 25.48 -9.16 15.73
CA PRO A 902 24.68 -8.05 16.23
C PRO A 902 25.41 -7.21 17.29
N PRO A 903 25.31 -5.86 17.28
CA PRO A 903 25.98 -5.02 18.25
C PRO A 903 25.56 -5.30 19.70
N GLN A 904 26.50 -5.10 20.63
CA GLN A 904 26.34 -5.45 22.04
C GLN A 904 26.26 -4.18 22.91
N TYR A 905 25.39 -4.19 23.91
CA TYR A 905 25.07 -3.04 24.78
C TYR A 905 24.98 -3.48 26.24
N ASP A 906 25.01 -2.55 27.21
CA ASP A 906 24.53 -2.89 28.57
C ASP A 906 23.02 -3.19 28.51
N THR A 907 22.64 -4.31 29.11
CA THR A 907 21.26 -4.84 29.15
C THR A 907 20.58 -4.57 30.50
N LYS A 908 21.25 -3.91 31.43
CA LYS A 908 20.64 -3.43 32.69
C LYS A 908 19.71 -2.23 32.43
N PRO A 909 18.48 -2.22 32.96
CA PRO A 909 17.68 -1.01 33.00
C PRO A 909 18.38 0.11 33.79
N PRO A 910 18.24 1.39 33.38
CA PRO A 910 18.80 2.53 34.11
C PRO A 910 18.03 2.79 35.42
N THR A 911 18.51 3.73 36.22
CA THR A 911 17.80 4.18 37.41
C THR A 911 16.57 5.01 37.05
N GLU A 912 15.41 4.71 37.63
CA GLU A 912 14.13 5.44 37.48
C GLU A 912 14.24 6.98 37.65
N SER A 913 15.27 7.49 38.34
CA SER A 913 15.53 8.92 38.44
C SER A 913 15.81 9.60 37.11
N SER A 914 16.41 8.92 36.12
CA SER A 914 16.72 9.52 34.80
C SER A 914 15.56 9.41 33.79
N THR A 915 14.47 8.71 34.11
CA THR A 915 13.31 8.58 33.20
C THR A 915 12.18 9.56 33.50
N ARG A 916 12.33 10.40 34.53
CA ARG A 916 11.28 11.30 35.02
C ARG A 916 11.05 12.49 34.09
N PHE A 917 9.81 13.00 34.09
CA PHE A 917 9.45 14.19 33.31
C PHE A 917 10.34 15.39 33.72
N PRO A 918 11.08 16.02 32.79
CA PRO A 918 12.02 17.09 33.13
C PRO A 918 11.34 18.33 33.70
N ALA A 919 11.92 18.90 34.75
CA ALA A 919 11.41 20.12 35.36
C ALA A 919 11.57 21.32 34.41
N GLY A 920 10.46 22.03 34.13
CA GLY A 920 10.44 23.22 33.28
C GLY A 920 9.93 23.01 31.85
N ILE A 921 9.67 21.77 31.43
CA ILE A 921 8.98 21.50 30.16
C ILE A 921 7.46 21.66 30.36
N LYS A 922 6.81 22.47 29.52
CA LYS A 922 5.33 22.49 29.36
C LYS A 922 4.94 21.21 28.65
N ALA A 923 4.34 20.26 29.36
CA ALA A 923 3.76 19.08 28.75
C ALA A 923 2.53 19.50 27.92
N LEU A 924 2.54 19.21 26.62
CA LEU A 924 1.38 19.43 25.76
C LEU A 924 0.36 18.30 26.00
N SER A 925 -0.93 18.64 26.01
CA SER A 925 -2.00 17.63 26.06
C SER A 925 -1.97 16.75 24.81
N LYS A 926 -2.37 15.49 24.94
CA LYS A 926 -2.36 14.42 23.91
C LYS A 926 -0.97 14.04 23.33
N TYR A 927 0.08 14.83 23.53
CA TYR A 927 1.44 14.51 23.06
C TYR A 927 1.99 13.26 23.78
N ILE A 928 2.49 12.31 22.99
CA ILE A 928 3.04 11.05 23.50
C ILE A 928 4.50 11.25 23.93
N TYR A 929 4.73 11.32 25.25
CA TYR A 929 6.07 11.45 25.84
C TYR A 929 6.64 10.12 26.35
N PRO A 930 7.98 9.94 26.37
CA PRO A 930 8.64 8.76 26.90
C PRO A 930 8.79 8.76 28.43
N TYR A 931 8.56 9.90 29.08
CA TYR A 931 8.90 10.12 30.49
C TYR A 931 7.91 9.50 31.48
N THR A 932 8.40 8.97 32.60
CA THR A 932 7.58 8.48 33.72
C THR A 932 7.10 9.63 34.61
N ARG A 933 5.81 9.65 34.93
CA ARG A 933 5.19 10.61 35.87
C ARG A 933 5.53 10.30 37.34
N ASP A 934 5.57 9.03 37.74
CA ASP A 934 5.81 8.61 39.12
C ASP A 934 6.57 7.25 39.23
N ARG A 935 6.33 6.46 40.29
CA ARG A 935 6.92 5.13 40.55
C ARG A 935 5.97 3.95 40.25
N ALA A 936 4.79 4.21 39.68
CA ALA A 936 3.84 3.16 39.33
C ALA A 936 4.38 2.35 38.14
N GLY A 937 4.23 1.02 38.20
CA GLY A 937 4.65 0.13 37.12
C GLY A 937 6.15 0.00 36.87
N THR A 938 7.04 0.70 37.59
CA THR A 938 8.51 0.69 37.33
C THR A 938 9.28 -0.43 38.03
N LYS A 939 8.65 -1.15 38.98
CA LYS A 939 9.32 -2.19 39.78
C LYS A 939 9.33 -3.55 39.07
N PRO A 940 10.49 -4.25 38.97
CA PRO A 940 10.55 -5.61 38.45
C PRO A 940 9.60 -6.58 39.17
N GLY A 941 8.99 -7.48 38.40
CA GLY A 941 8.00 -8.44 38.88
C GLY A 941 7.67 -9.53 37.86
N SER A 942 6.71 -10.39 38.19
CA SER A 942 6.23 -11.44 37.29
C SER A 942 5.31 -10.85 36.22
N TYR A 943 5.59 -11.13 34.94
CA TYR A 943 4.78 -10.66 33.81
C TYR A 943 4.10 -11.84 33.07
N PRO A 944 2.83 -11.72 32.66
CA PRO A 944 2.14 -12.71 31.84
C PRO A 944 2.62 -12.62 30.38
N TYR A 945 3.81 -13.15 30.11
CA TYR A 945 4.38 -13.20 28.76
C TYR A 945 3.48 -13.98 27.77
N PRO A 946 3.51 -13.64 26.47
CA PRO A 946 2.78 -14.36 25.42
C PRO A 946 3.06 -15.86 25.41
N GLU A 947 2.13 -16.64 24.84
CA GLU A 947 2.36 -18.06 24.62
C GLU A 947 3.62 -18.29 23.78
N GLY A 948 4.33 -19.38 24.04
CA GLY A 948 5.58 -19.72 23.37
C GLY A 948 6.78 -18.82 23.69
N TYR A 949 6.64 -17.67 24.35
CA TYR A 949 7.77 -16.74 24.62
C TYR A 949 8.97 -17.40 25.33
N LYS A 950 8.71 -18.35 26.24
CA LYS A 950 9.75 -19.09 26.97
C LYS A 950 10.45 -20.17 26.13
N LYS A 951 9.96 -20.46 24.91
CA LYS A 951 10.57 -21.41 23.97
C LYS A 951 11.40 -20.64 22.95
N ARG A 952 12.71 -20.56 23.18
CA ARG A 952 13.66 -20.06 22.19
C ARG A 952 13.59 -20.94 20.93
N GLN A 953 13.29 -20.36 19.79
CA GLN A 953 13.37 -21.02 18.49
C GLN A 953 14.83 -21.08 18.01
N HIS A 954 15.11 -21.98 17.07
CA HIS A 954 16.36 -22.01 16.31
C HIS A 954 16.19 -21.19 15.02
N PRO A 955 17.24 -20.54 14.50
CA PRO A 955 17.18 -19.87 13.21
C PRO A 955 16.77 -20.83 12.10
N SER A 956 15.86 -20.40 11.22
CA SER A 956 15.28 -21.21 10.15
C SER A 956 16.28 -21.48 9.02
N ASP A 957 16.40 -22.72 8.55
CA ASP A 957 17.33 -23.12 7.47
C ASP A 957 17.03 -22.43 6.12
N ALA A 958 15.84 -21.85 5.98
CA ALA A 958 15.41 -21.06 4.84
C ALA A 958 16.01 -19.64 4.78
N GLY A 959 16.64 -19.17 5.86
CA GLY A 959 17.18 -17.81 6.00
C GLY A 959 18.70 -17.70 6.00
N GLY A 960 19.20 -16.58 6.55
CA GLY A 960 20.64 -16.27 6.60
C GLY A 960 21.14 -15.29 5.53
N GLY A 961 20.25 -14.76 4.69
CA GLY A 961 20.56 -13.73 3.70
C GLY A 961 19.38 -12.78 3.47
N ALA A 962 19.60 -11.71 2.71
CA ALA A 962 18.56 -10.73 2.40
C ALA A 962 17.50 -11.34 1.48
N GLY A 963 16.26 -11.44 1.97
CA GLY A 963 15.15 -12.10 1.28
C GLY A 963 15.21 -13.64 1.33
N GLY A 964 16.08 -14.25 2.13
CA GLY A 964 16.22 -15.70 2.23
C GLY A 964 17.67 -16.20 2.22
N ASN A 965 17.85 -17.52 2.40
CA ASN A 965 19.11 -18.22 2.21
C ASN A 965 19.70 -17.86 0.82
N PRO A 966 20.96 -17.37 0.71
CA PRO A 966 21.54 -16.91 -0.55
C PRO A 966 21.51 -17.95 -1.68
N SER A 967 21.57 -19.24 -1.34
CA SER A 967 21.52 -20.34 -2.32
C SER A 967 20.20 -20.38 -3.10
N LEU A 968 19.12 -19.80 -2.58
CA LEU A 968 17.85 -19.59 -3.30
C LEU A 968 18.01 -18.73 -4.55
N TYR A 969 18.99 -17.83 -4.58
CA TYR A 969 19.19 -16.86 -5.65
C TYR A 969 20.29 -17.27 -6.64
N GLU A 970 20.86 -18.48 -6.49
CA GLU A 970 21.71 -19.12 -7.49
C GLU A 970 20.97 -19.26 -8.83
N GLU A 971 21.59 -18.84 -9.93
CA GLU A 971 21.04 -19.02 -11.28
C GLU A 971 21.17 -20.49 -11.70
N MET A 972 20.02 -21.15 -11.89
CA MET A 972 19.94 -22.57 -12.26
C MET A 972 19.83 -22.77 -13.76
N LEU A 973 19.13 -21.87 -14.45
CA LEU A 973 18.89 -21.90 -15.89
C LEU A 973 19.15 -20.53 -16.52
N ALA A 974 19.87 -20.51 -17.64
CA ALA A 974 19.81 -19.43 -18.61
C ALA A 974 18.71 -19.71 -19.63
N VAL A 975 17.86 -18.72 -19.91
CA VAL A 975 16.75 -18.78 -20.86
C VAL A 975 16.97 -17.69 -21.91
N SER A 976 16.99 -18.06 -23.19
CA SER A 976 17.10 -17.10 -24.28
C SER A 976 16.04 -17.34 -25.33
N VAL A 977 15.45 -16.25 -25.84
CA VAL A 977 14.32 -16.26 -26.78
C VAL A 977 14.56 -15.20 -27.86
N GLN A 978 14.34 -15.56 -29.12
CA GLN A 978 14.38 -14.61 -30.24
C GLN A 978 13.05 -13.88 -30.37
N VAL A 979 13.07 -12.56 -30.41
CA VAL A 979 11.90 -11.73 -30.70
C VAL A 979 12.15 -10.88 -31.94
N SER A 980 11.16 -10.80 -32.82
CA SER A 980 11.19 -9.99 -34.04
C SER A 980 9.95 -9.10 -34.13
N ASN A 981 10.11 -7.82 -34.45
CA ASN A 981 8.99 -6.96 -34.84
C ASN A 981 8.67 -7.24 -36.32
N THR A 982 7.52 -7.87 -36.59
CA THR A 982 7.08 -8.31 -37.92
C THR A 982 6.07 -7.37 -38.56
N GLY A 983 5.65 -6.30 -37.86
CA GLY A 983 4.72 -5.30 -38.39
C GLY A 983 5.44 -4.13 -39.08
N GLN A 984 4.77 -2.98 -39.14
CA GLN A 984 5.19 -1.82 -39.93
C GLN A 984 5.48 -0.56 -39.09
N ARG A 985 5.43 -0.66 -37.77
CA ARG A 985 5.69 0.46 -36.83
C ARG A 985 6.67 0.02 -35.73
N PRO A 986 7.45 0.95 -35.15
CA PRO A 986 8.12 0.71 -33.88
C PRO A 986 7.08 0.33 -32.82
N GLY A 987 7.48 -0.51 -31.87
CA GLY A 987 6.61 -0.89 -30.76
C GLY A 987 7.37 -1.58 -29.65
N LYS A 988 6.66 -1.95 -28.57
CA LYS A 988 7.25 -2.68 -27.44
C LYS A 988 6.53 -3.99 -27.16
N GLU A 989 7.31 -5.02 -26.84
CA GLU A 989 6.79 -6.35 -26.49
C GLU A 989 7.29 -6.79 -25.12
N VAL A 990 6.44 -7.52 -24.38
CA VAL A 990 6.76 -8.10 -23.08
C VAL A 990 6.90 -9.61 -23.25
N VAL A 991 8.14 -10.11 -23.27
CA VAL A 991 8.40 -11.55 -23.21
C VAL A 991 8.15 -12.02 -21.79
N GLN A 992 7.26 -13.00 -21.62
CA GLN A 992 6.90 -13.56 -20.32
C GLN A 992 7.36 -15.03 -20.25
N ILE A 993 7.97 -15.41 -19.11
CA ILE A 993 8.44 -16.77 -18.82
C ILE A 993 7.63 -17.36 -17.68
N TYR A 994 6.94 -18.47 -17.98
CA TYR A 994 6.15 -19.22 -17.01
C TYR A 994 6.75 -20.61 -16.78
N LEU A 995 6.56 -21.15 -15.58
CA LEU A 995 7.02 -22.47 -15.17
C LEU A 995 5.83 -23.38 -14.84
N SER A 996 5.83 -24.60 -15.38
CA SER A 996 5.11 -25.73 -14.78
C SER A 996 6.09 -26.61 -14.00
N PHE A 997 5.74 -26.95 -12.76
CA PHE A 997 6.44 -27.95 -11.97
C PHE A 997 6.22 -29.39 -12.52
N PRO A 998 7.08 -30.36 -12.17
CA PRO A 998 6.88 -31.76 -12.56
C PRO A 998 5.57 -32.37 -12.05
N GLU A 999 5.00 -33.29 -12.81
CA GLU A 999 3.87 -34.10 -12.35
C GLU A 999 4.27 -34.99 -11.15
N ARG A 1000 3.33 -35.21 -10.22
CA ARG A 1000 3.40 -36.24 -9.16
C ARG A 1000 4.54 -36.07 -8.15
N VAL A 1001 5.08 -34.85 -7.99
CA VAL A 1001 5.93 -34.50 -6.84
C VAL A 1001 5.19 -34.86 -5.55
N ALA A 1002 5.86 -35.59 -4.66
CA ALA A 1002 5.24 -36.04 -3.42
C ALA A 1002 6.25 -36.13 -2.27
N GLU A 1003 5.81 -35.75 -1.07
CA GLU A 1003 6.60 -35.83 0.16
C GLU A 1003 6.18 -37.02 1.05
N HIS A 1004 7.09 -37.50 1.89
CA HIS A 1004 6.83 -38.63 2.79
C HIS A 1004 6.22 -38.16 4.11
N ARG A 1005 5.09 -38.76 4.54
CA ARG A 1005 4.43 -38.46 5.81
C ARG A 1005 5.09 -39.21 6.99
N GLY A 1006 6.31 -38.79 7.32
CA GLY A 1006 7.06 -39.31 8.47
C GLY A 1006 7.62 -40.72 8.27
N LEU A 1007 7.72 -41.50 9.35
CA LEU A 1007 8.29 -42.87 9.33
C LEU A 1007 7.39 -43.94 8.68
N GLY A 1008 6.20 -43.55 8.19
CA GLY A 1008 5.30 -44.42 7.42
C GLY A 1008 5.37 -44.10 5.93
N GLN A 1009 5.26 -45.12 5.07
CA GLN A 1009 5.47 -45.00 3.61
C GLN A 1009 4.36 -44.26 2.84
N SER A 1010 3.45 -43.54 3.51
CA SER A 1010 2.43 -42.74 2.83
C SER A 1010 3.04 -41.48 2.22
N ARG A 1011 3.06 -41.44 0.89
CA ARG A 1011 3.37 -40.24 0.11
C ARG A 1011 2.15 -39.32 0.01
N GLU A 1012 2.39 -38.02 0.14
CA GLU A 1012 1.42 -36.95 -0.05
C GLU A 1012 1.79 -36.16 -1.31
N SER A 1013 0.88 -36.07 -2.28
CA SER A 1013 1.11 -35.29 -3.50
C SER A 1013 1.16 -33.81 -3.17
N ILE A 1014 2.15 -33.12 -3.72
CA ILE A 1014 2.19 -31.66 -3.74
C ILE A 1014 1.40 -31.18 -4.97
N GLU A 1015 0.50 -30.22 -4.78
CA GLU A 1015 -0.26 -29.58 -5.86
C GLU A 1015 0.42 -28.28 -6.28
N PHE A 1016 0.34 -27.92 -7.56
CA PHE A 1016 0.87 -26.66 -8.09
C PHE A 1016 -0.17 -26.01 -9.01
N PRO A 1017 -0.15 -24.68 -9.18
CA PRO A 1017 -0.76 -24.06 -10.34
C PRO A 1017 -0.14 -24.62 -11.63
N ASP A 1018 -0.96 -24.83 -12.66
CA ASP A 1018 -0.54 -25.35 -13.98
C ASP A 1018 0.67 -24.61 -14.55
N ARG A 1019 0.69 -23.28 -14.35
CA ARG A 1019 1.75 -22.35 -14.70
C ARG A 1019 1.86 -21.26 -13.63
N VAL A 1020 3.08 -20.79 -13.40
CA VAL A 1020 3.36 -19.58 -12.61
C VAL A 1020 4.36 -18.69 -13.33
N LEU A 1021 4.16 -17.37 -13.33
CA LEU A 1021 5.15 -16.42 -13.81
C LEU A 1021 6.44 -16.57 -12.99
N ARG A 1022 7.60 -16.43 -13.66
CA ARG A 1022 8.94 -16.45 -13.03
C ARG A 1022 9.87 -15.36 -13.53
N ASN A 1023 9.79 -14.99 -14.80
CA ASN A 1023 10.53 -13.84 -15.30
C ASN A 1023 9.76 -13.16 -16.44
N PHE A 1024 10.09 -11.91 -16.71
CA PHE A 1024 9.61 -11.16 -17.85
C PHE A 1024 10.66 -10.14 -18.27
N THR A 1025 10.69 -9.73 -19.53
CA THR A 1025 11.48 -8.59 -20.00
C THR A 1025 10.72 -7.87 -21.10
N LYS A 1026 10.59 -6.55 -20.97
CA LYS A 1026 10.06 -5.68 -22.01
C LYS A 1026 11.19 -5.17 -22.89
N ILE A 1027 10.97 -5.15 -24.20
CA ILE A 1027 11.90 -4.62 -25.20
C ILE A 1027 11.18 -3.64 -26.13
N SER A 1028 11.95 -2.74 -26.75
CA SER A 1028 11.51 -1.92 -27.88
C SER A 1028 12.18 -2.45 -29.16
N LEU A 1029 11.48 -2.46 -30.29
CA LEU A 1029 12.02 -2.90 -31.57
C LEU A 1029 11.48 -2.07 -32.74
N GLU A 1030 12.36 -1.70 -33.67
CA GLU A 1030 12.04 -1.08 -34.96
C GLU A 1030 11.41 -2.09 -35.95
N PRO A 1031 10.71 -1.66 -37.01
CA PRO A 1031 10.09 -2.56 -38.00
C PRO A 1031 11.13 -3.49 -38.67
N GLY A 1032 10.92 -4.81 -38.54
CA GLY A 1032 11.84 -5.82 -39.05
C GLY A 1032 13.07 -6.11 -38.16
N GLU A 1033 13.26 -5.37 -37.08
CA GLU A 1033 14.32 -5.63 -36.10
C GLU A 1033 14.10 -6.97 -35.39
N SER A 1034 15.18 -7.61 -34.95
CA SER A 1034 15.16 -8.87 -34.19
C SER A 1034 16.27 -8.90 -33.15
N THR A 1035 15.95 -9.34 -31.93
CA THR A 1035 16.92 -9.42 -30.81
C THR A 1035 16.76 -10.71 -30.00
N THR A 1036 17.83 -11.10 -29.29
CA THR A 1036 17.82 -12.21 -28.33
C THR A 1036 17.54 -11.67 -26.93
N VAL A 1037 16.32 -11.86 -26.43
CA VAL A 1037 16.02 -11.60 -25.02
C VAL A 1037 16.67 -12.70 -24.18
N ARG A 1038 17.42 -12.31 -23.15
CA ARG A 1038 18.07 -13.22 -22.19
C ARG A 1038 17.51 -12.96 -20.79
N MET A 1039 17.21 -14.04 -20.09
CA MET A 1039 16.69 -14.06 -18.72
C MET A 1039 17.28 -15.28 -17.99
N THR A 1040 17.22 -15.28 -16.67
CA THR A 1040 17.63 -16.44 -15.85
C THR A 1040 16.48 -16.86 -14.94
N LEU A 1041 16.56 -18.11 -14.47
CA LEU A 1041 15.67 -18.68 -13.46
C LEU A 1041 16.52 -19.23 -12.31
N SER A 1042 16.19 -18.83 -11.10
CA SER A 1042 16.92 -19.13 -9.87
C SER A 1042 16.51 -20.47 -9.23
N ARG A 1043 17.23 -20.90 -8.20
CA ARG A 1043 16.80 -22.01 -7.32
C ARG A 1043 15.41 -21.76 -6.73
N LYS A 1044 15.11 -20.53 -6.30
CA LYS A 1044 13.80 -20.11 -5.76
C LYS A 1044 12.68 -20.30 -6.77
N ASP A 1045 12.91 -19.90 -8.03
CA ASP A 1045 11.93 -20.02 -9.11
C ASP A 1045 11.52 -21.49 -9.36
N LEU A 1046 12.49 -22.39 -9.30
CA LEU A 1046 12.32 -23.83 -9.49
C LEU A 1046 11.92 -24.60 -8.21
N SER A 1047 11.68 -23.90 -7.10
CA SER A 1047 11.36 -24.49 -5.80
C SER A 1047 9.93 -24.17 -5.35
N TYR A 1048 9.44 -24.98 -4.40
CA TYR A 1048 8.21 -24.75 -3.66
C TYR A 1048 8.51 -24.76 -2.15
N TRP A 1049 7.66 -24.14 -1.34
CA TRP A 1049 7.81 -24.16 0.11
C TRP A 1049 7.30 -25.48 0.70
N SER A 1050 8.22 -26.28 1.24
CA SER A 1050 7.85 -27.49 1.98
C SER A 1050 7.59 -27.12 3.43
N VAL A 1051 6.30 -27.05 3.80
CA VAL A 1051 5.86 -26.88 5.20
C VAL A 1051 6.44 -27.98 6.10
N ARG A 1052 6.75 -29.17 5.54
CA ARG A 1052 7.38 -30.30 6.26
C ARG A 1052 8.87 -30.09 6.54
N ALA A 1053 9.59 -29.47 5.61
CA ALA A 1053 11.01 -29.15 5.78
C ALA A 1053 11.24 -27.77 6.43
N GLN A 1054 10.22 -26.90 6.48
CA GLN A 1054 10.35 -25.45 6.75
C GLN A 1054 11.46 -24.82 5.88
N ASN A 1055 11.50 -25.21 4.61
CA ASN A 1055 12.47 -24.73 3.64
C ASN A 1055 11.93 -24.89 2.20
N TRP A 1056 12.55 -24.19 1.27
CA TRP A 1056 12.32 -24.35 -0.15
C TRP A 1056 12.87 -25.70 -0.63
N VAL A 1057 12.09 -26.39 -1.47
CA VAL A 1057 12.42 -27.69 -2.04
C VAL A 1057 12.33 -27.63 -3.56
N MET A 1058 13.42 -28.01 -4.24
CA MET A 1058 13.44 -28.22 -5.69
C MET A 1058 13.08 -29.68 -6.01
N PRO A 1059 12.07 -29.94 -6.85
CA PRO A 1059 11.90 -31.25 -7.48
C PRO A 1059 13.13 -31.68 -8.29
N ILE A 1060 13.76 -32.78 -7.89
CA ILE A 1060 14.90 -33.40 -8.60
C ILE A 1060 14.49 -34.59 -9.48
N GLU A 1061 13.25 -35.07 -9.34
CA GLU A 1061 12.64 -36.13 -10.15
C GLU A 1061 11.56 -35.51 -11.07
N GLY A 1062 11.46 -36.01 -12.30
CA GLY A 1062 10.53 -35.50 -13.31
C GLY A 1062 11.02 -34.25 -14.05
N THR A 1063 10.13 -33.69 -14.86
CA THR A 1063 10.44 -32.68 -15.89
C THR A 1063 9.74 -31.36 -15.58
N PHE A 1064 10.48 -30.26 -15.47
CA PHE A 1064 9.91 -28.92 -15.49
C PHE A 1064 9.57 -28.53 -16.94
N ARG A 1065 8.51 -27.75 -17.14
CA ARG A 1065 8.22 -27.10 -18.44
C ARG A 1065 8.39 -25.60 -18.31
N ILE A 1066 9.32 -25.04 -19.08
CA ILE A 1066 9.58 -23.61 -19.19
C ILE A 1066 8.84 -23.13 -20.43
N TRP A 1067 7.88 -22.23 -20.25
CA TRP A 1067 7.07 -21.66 -21.32
C TRP A 1067 7.52 -20.23 -21.61
N ALA A 1068 7.49 -19.82 -22.88
CA ALA A 1068 7.76 -18.44 -23.29
C ALA A 1068 6.70 -17.93 -24.27
N GLY A 1069 6.26 -16.68 -24.07
CA GLY A 1069 5.23 -16.05 -24.90
C GLY A 1069 4.86 -14.63 -24.46
N ARG A 1070 3.62 -14.22 -24.75
CA ARG A 1070 3.12 -12.83 -24.63
C ARG A 1070 2.06 -12.62 -23.55
N SER A 1071 1.46 -13.69 -23.04
CA SER A 1071 0.49 -13.67 -21.94
C SER A 1071 0.51 -15.02 -21.21
N SER A 1072 -0.29 -15.19 -20.15
CA SER A 1072 -0.47 -16.47 -19.47
C SER A 1072 -1.14 -17.57 -20.32
N ARG A 1073 -1.77 -17.22 -21.45
CA ARG A 1073 -2.42 -18.17 -22.38
C ARG A 1073 -1.81 -18.20 -23.78
N ASP A 1074 -1.17 -17.13 -24.24
CA ASP A 1074 -0.40 -17.10 -25.49
C ASP A 1074 1.07 -17.47 -25.23
N LEU A 1075 1.31 -18.78 -25.10
CA LEU A 1075 2.60 -19.41 -24.80
C LEU A 1075 3.02 -20.39 -25.90
N PRO A 1076 3.43 -19.89 -27.09
CA PRO A 1076 3.70 -20.72 -28.26
C PRO A 1076 4.99 -21.56 -28.15
N LEU A 1077 5.87 -21.25 -27.20
CA LEU A 1077 7.14 -21.96 -27.00
C LEU A 1077 7.17 -22.67 -25.65
N VAL A 1078 7.66 -23.91 -25.64
CA VAL A 1078 7.92 -24.69 -24.43
C VAL A 1078 9.23 -25.46 -24.55
N ALA A 1079 9.98 -25.54 -23.46
CA ALA A 1079 11.19 -26.34 -23.30
C ALA A 1079 11.12 -27.16 -22.00
N GLU A 1080 11.86 -28.26 -21.94
CA GLU A 1080 11.85 -29.21 -20.82
C GLU A 1080 13.20 -29.20 -20.07
N PHE A 1081 13.16 -29.39 -18.74
CA PHE A 1081 14.34 -29.45 -17.86
C PHE A 1081 14.23 -30.52 -16.76
#